data_AF-A0A9Q9CL28-F1
#
_entry.id   AF-A0A9Q9CL28-F1
#
_cell.length_a   1.000
_cell.length_b   1.000
_cell.length_c   1.000
_cell.angle_alpha   90.00
_cell.angle_beta   90.00
_cell.angle_gamma   90.00
#
_symmetry.space_group_name_H-M   'P 1'
#
loop_
_entity.id
_entity.type
_entity.pdbx_description
1 polymer ?
#
loop_
_entity_poly.entity_id
_entity_poly.type
_entity_poly.pdbx_seq_one_letter_code
_entity_poly.pdbx_strand_id
1 'polypeptide(L)'
;MKLKRLFLFGLSAICFIMTVAFGSQTVSAQETKSETLYKYIQATHDIPYLPVNYQYTDWRERATKFNEMLFNMKDYNLMFLEKESKNTGRESIGIVSYTDEERKGEYTQALTLIGALLSAEKLNKERIGEEQLNNLVQFVESYYNIENGEGTLLNYQNMDSTELSFWQQIYPALAYFMLMDRYEATVDSDAMLRNIADTWYEVVMDLGGSDGIVDFGYTGYDFKNKCPFDNGEWIEPDAAAGIALLQYYAFEKFNDRKYIKAATLCMNYMDEFQRNPGYELLYLYLPYLSARLNSVEEYHFNTAKYMEFFFTESDYRHEYGTFNGDFATGLIGERTQYGGTPYSFQSIVGATALVPMLKYDQRYAVEVGRYLLQVTQNLNLFYDVDDPVYGNLIPMEKVQKDNETANQRLSVLSGAYLGLLAAMIEPTNVEGILKTDLNTNEYYVDKEKQNPLFLLFNPHDEEKVVNYRVTTDGTVDLYDLVSHTFIEQNVTKETEIQIKSTEAVIVLEIPVDEGDNQYKIDRKVEHSVTANVPVATNIVGISQYEPISDNYPIDLEIKSTDDAAVSDITIYIDGRPVFKNVTYTQPYVVKVDELVNGYHLLEAEVTTNTGVKDYSYARIFIQKEENPYLINAHAHDLANWTSYKEGSIQLREEYKEVVIGRKSNGGAISEPFEIDFSQVPMLDLQVEGFTGTWSLILKDVSTDQEFYLLKDSTESGHIITSMSYALNKLNSGRFSLLGKHEVQLAIVGDSDDSDVTVNSVRIFNQGLQPLKEREWKSSFTTQKITHWQSRLNALAKINYYQGTANVLNLNPNGNGGMQTSYFEVDLSKKPQFKIKVEEADQLWSLLVYVESSDRGYYLQYPTNKTGTFTYDINKALEKALSKEELESKLNLQFWIISNGEYGSEVKIDYLRLEYSKNWMELIAIGAIVILSVVAICVNLNKDS
;
A
#
# COMPACT_ATOMS: atom_id res chain seq x y z
N MET A 1 16.03 71.75 11.87
CA MET A 1 15.29 70.72 12.63
C MET A 1 13.84 70.45 12.17
N LYS A 2 13.30 71.13 11.13
CA LYS A 2 11.90 70.95 10.69
C LYS A 2 11.69 70.03 9.47
N LEU A 3 12.69 69.82 8.61
CA LEU A 3 12.53 69.01 7.39
C LEU A 3 12.60 67.49 7.65
N LYS A 4 13.46 67.03 8.57
CA LYS A 4 13.58 65.60 8.94
C LYS A 4 12.36 65.07 9.70
N ARG A 5 11.64 65.91 10.47
CA ARG A 5 10.40 65.50 11.16
C ARG A 5 9.21 65.40 10.21
N LEU A 6 9.15 66.24 9.17
CA LEU A 6 8.10 66.13 8.14
C LEU A 6 8.28 64.87 7.29
N PHE A 7 9.52 64.48 6.98
CA PHE A 7 9.82 63.26 6.22
C PHE A 7 9.53 61.99 7.03
N LEU A 8 9.81 61.97 8.35
CA LEU A 8 9.43 60.86 9.22
C LEU A 8 7.91 60.74 9.39
N PHE A 9 7.18 61.86 9.51
CA PHE A 9 5.71 61.83 9.58
C PHE A 9 5.09 61.41 8.24
N GLY A 10 5.67 61.83 7.11
CA GLY A 10 5.26 61.39 5.77
C GLY A 10 5.47 59.90 5.56
N LEU A 11 6.64 59.35 5.94
CA LEU A 11 6.89 57.91 5.88
C LEU A 11 5.98 57.12 6.83
N SER A 12 5.78 57.61 8.06
CA SER A 12 4.90 56.93 9.02
C SER A 12 3.44 56.97 8.59
N ALA A 13 2.98 58.05 7.93
CA ALA A 13 1.62 58.14 7.38
C ALA A 13 1.45 57.27 6.12
N ILE A 14 2.48 57.15 5.26
CA ILE A 14 2.46 56.23 4.12
C ILE A 14 2.50 54.77 4.58
N CYS A 15 3.28 54.44 5.60
CA CYS A 15 3.26 53.11 6.21
C CYS A 15 1.93 52.80 6.90
N PHE A 16 1.29 53.77 7.56
CA PHE A 16 -0.02 53.61 8.19
C PHE A 16 -1.17 53.50 7.17
N ILE A 17 -1.11 54.28 6.08
CA ILE A 17 -2.09 54.20 4.99
C ILE A 17 -1.88 52.91 4.17
N MET A 18 -0.65 52.41 4.00
CA MET A 18 -0.43 51.08 3.42
C MET A 18 -0.90 49.95 4.35
N THR A 19 -0.78 50.07 5.68
CA THR A 19 -1.32 49.05 6.61
C THR A 19 -2.84 49.08 6.73
N VAL A 20 -3.50 50.21 6.48
CA VAL A 20 -4.98 50.34 6.52
C VAL A 20 -5.63 50.11 5.15
N ALA A 21 -4.94 50.40 4.04
CA ALA A 21 -5.42 50.11 2.67
C ALA A 21 -5.08 48.69 2.19
N PHE A 22 -4.01 48.08 2.71
CA PHE A 22 -3.75 46.63 2.68
C PHE A 22 -4.08 46.02 4.04
N GLY A 23 -5.16 46.47 4.67
CA GLY A 23 -5.82 45.64 5.65
C GLY A 23 -6.18 44.35 4.93
N SER A 24 -5.37 43.32 5.15
CA SER A 24 -5.69 41.96 4.78
C SER A 24 -7.14 41.76 5.17
N GLN A 25 -8.02 41.57 4.20
CA GLN A 25 -9.22 40.83 4.50
C GLN A 25 -8.70 39.50 5.01
N THR A 26 -8.69 39.37 6.33
CA THR A 26 -8.40 38.14 7.04
C THR A 26 -9.55 37.22 6.71
N VAL A 27 -9.39 36.50 5.61
CA VAL A 27 -10.17 35.30 5.33
C VAL A 27 -9.19 34.17 5.52
N SER A 28 -9.28 33.57 6.71
CA SER A 28 -8.60 32.33 7.11
C SER A 28 -8.94 31.23 6.10
N ALA A 29 -8.01 30.31 5.80
CA ALA A 29 -8.49 28.94 5.63
C ALA A 29 -9.07 28.58 7.00
N GLN A 30 -10.38 28.41 7.09
CA GLN A 30 -11.03 28.27 8.38
C GLN A 30 -10.65 26.91 8.96
N GLU A 31 -9.60 26.89 9.80
CA GLU A 31 -9.59 25.97 10.94
C GLU A 31 -10.97 26.14 11.59
N THR A 32 -11.83 25.18 11.30
CA THR A 32 -13.21 25.24 11.74
C THR A 32 -13.26 24.33 12.93
N LYS A 33 -13.52 24.95 14.07
CA LYS A 33 -13.84 24.19 15.27
C LYS A 33 -15.10 23.38 14.97
N SER A 34 -14.97 22.07 15.09
CA SER A 34 -16.01 21.13 14.73
C SER A 34 -16.10 20.08 15.81
N GLU A 35 -17.33 19.70 16.16
CA GLU A 35 -17.58 18.56 17.05
C GLU A 35 -17.31 17.24 16.32
N THR A 36 -17.52 17.19 14.99
CA THR A 36 -17.24 16.02 14.15
C THR A 36 -16.01 16.24 13.27
N LEU A 37 -15.12 15.26 13.27
CA LEU A 37 -13.86 15.28 12.51
C LEU A 37 -13.88 14.13 11.52
N TYR A 38 -14.13 14.40 10.24
CA TYR A 38 -14.09 13.37 9.20
C TYR A 38 -12.79 13.41 8.41
N LYS A 39 -12.32 12.22 8.04
CA LYS A 39 -11.20 11.99 7.14
C LYS A 39 -11.71 11.47 5.81
N TYR A 40 -11.19 12.03 4.72
CA TYR A 40 -11.47 11.59 3.36
C TYR A 40 -10.21 11.03 2.71
N ILE A 41 -10.40 10.10 1.78
CA ILE A 41 -9.33 9.42 1.05
C ILE A 41 -9.39 9.87 -0.40
N GLN A 42 -8.26 10.28 -0.98
CA GLN A 42 -8.27 10.85 -2.32
C GLN A 42 -8.71 9.79 -3.35
N ALA A 43 -8.17 8.57 -3.23
CA ALA A 43 -8.47 7.45 -4.13
C ALA A 43 -9.95 7.05 -4.19
N THR A 44 -10.77 7.47 -3.22
CA THR A 44 -12.20 7.16 -3.16
C THR A 44 -13.10 8.35 -3.48
N HIS A 45 -12.53 9.50 -3.90
CA HIS A 45 -13.28 10.74 -4.13
C HIS A 45 -14.46 10.58 -5.09
N ASP A 46 -14.27 9.81 -6.17
CA ASP A 46 -15.28 9.60 -7.22
C ASP A 46 -16.26 8.46 -6.91
N ILE A 47 -16.06 7.71 -5.82
CA ILE A 47 -16.94 6.61 -5.43
C ILE A 47 -18.22 7.18 -4.80
N PRO A 48 -19.42 6.84 -5.31
CA PRO A 48 -20.66 7.33 -4.73
C PRO A 48 -20.86 6.78 -3.31
N TYR A 49 -21.48 7.58 -2.43
CA TYR A 49 -21.80 7.17 -1.06
C TYR A 49 -22.74 5.97 -1.00
N LEU A 50 -23.69 5.89 -1.94
CA LEU A 50 -24.59 4.76 -2.13
C LEU A 50 -24.33 4.12 -3.50
N PRO A 51 -24.13 2.79 -3.60
CA PRO A 51 -24.04 2.11 -4.88
C PRO A 51 -25.28 2.33 -5.75
N VAL A 52 -25.08 2.42 -7.07
CA VAL A 52 -26.20 2.54 -8.02
C VAL A 52 -27.07 1.29 -7.94
N ASN A 53 -28.38 1.46 -7.76
CA ASN A 53 -29.34 0.37 -7.56
C ASN A 53 -28.99 -0.56 -6.39
N TYR A 54 -28.47 0.00 -5.29
CA TYR A 54 -28.17 -0.76 -4.06
C TYR A 54 -29.35 -1.65 -3.64
N GLN A 55 -29.05 -2.91 -3.33
CA GLN A 55 -29.99 -3.85 -2.74
C GLN A 55 -29.30 -4.66 -1.65
N TYR A 56 -29.87 -4.62 -0.44
CA TYR A 56 -29.33 -5.42 0.65
C TYR A 56 -29.49 -6.91 0.36
N THR A 57 -28.42 -7.66 0.63
CA THR A 57 -28.40 -9.12 0.58
C THR A 57 -28.30 -9.66 1.99
N ASP A 58 -29.12 -10.64 2.33
CA ASP A 58 -29.05 -11.31 3.64
C ASP A 58 -27.81 -12.23 3.71
N TRP A 59 -26.66 -11.60 3.95
CA TRP A 59 -25.38 -12.26 4.07
C TRP A 59 -25.35 -13.22 5.26
N ARG A 60 -26.10 -12.92 6.33
CA ARG A 60 -26.22 -13.78 7.51
C ARG A 60 -26.95 -15.06 7.18
N GLU A 61 -28.11 -14.98 6.51
CA GLU A 61 -28.83 -16.17 6.06
C GLU A 61 -27.97 -17.02 5.12
N ARG A 62 -27.28 -16.39 4.15
CA ARG A 62 -26.41 -17.08 3.19
C ARG A 62 -25.25 -17.80 3.90
N ALA A 63 -24.51 -17.12 4.78
CA ALA A 63 -23.40 -17.71 5.53
C ALA A 63 -23.86 -18.83 6.48
N THR A 64 -25.00 -18.65 7.16
CA THR A 64 -25.61 -19.69 8.01
C THR A 64 -25.92 -20.96 7.21
N LYS A 65 -26.53 -20.83 6.03
CA LYS A 65 -26.85 -21.97 5.15
C LYS A 65 -25.59 -22.62 4.57
N PHE A 66 -24.60 -21.82 4.18
CA PHE A 66 -23.30 -22.33 3.74
C PHE A 66 -22.63 -23.17 4.84
N ASN A 67 -22.59 -22.68 6.08
CA ASN A 67 -22.02 -23.43 7.20
C ASN A 67 -22.79 -24.74 7.46
N GLU A 68 -24.13 -24.71 7.47
CA GLU A 68 -24.93 -25.92 7.64
C GLU A 68 -24.64 -26.98 6.56
N MET A 69 -24.46 -26.54 5.31
CA MET A 69 -24.05 -27.40 4.21
C MET A 69 -22.63 -27.96 4.41
N LEU A 70 -21.66 -27.10 4.73
CA LEU A 70 -20.25 -27.47 4.86
C LEU A 70 -20.01 -28.49 5.99
N PHE A 71 -20.64 -28.29 7.14
CA PHE A 71 -20.52 -29.20 8.30
C PHE A 71 -21.42 -30.45 8.19
N ASN A 72 -22.28 -30.54 7.17
CA ASN A 72 -22.99 -31.77 6.83
C ASN A 72 -22.10 -32.69 5.97
N MET A 73 -21.22 -33.42 6.65
CA MET A 73 -20.27 -34.36 6.02
C MET A 73 -20.93 -35.51 5.25
N LYS A 74 -22.22 -35.84 5.50
CA LYS A 74 -22.88 -37.00 4.88
C LYS A 74 -23.39 -36.69 3.48
N ASP A 75 -23.98 -35.52 3.30
CA ASP A 75 -24.76 -35.22 2.10
C ASP A 75 -23.96 -34.46 1.04
N TYR A 76 -23.01 -33.61 1.44
CA TYR A 76 -22.27 -32.73 0.52
C TYR A 76 -20.81 -33.15 0.33
N ASN A 77 -20.23 -33.84 1.32
CA ASN A 77 -18.94 -34.51 1.18
C ASN A 77 -17.78 -33.53 0.82
N LEU A 78 -17.91 -32.27 1.24
CA LEU A 78 -16.90 -31.21 1.10
C LEU A 78 -15.81 -31.31 2.19
N MET A 79 -16.17 -31.91 3.33
CA MET A 79 -15.31 -32.14 4.48
C MET A 79 -15.17 -33.65 4.72
N PHE A 80 -13.96 -34.14 4.97
CA PHE A 80 -13.64 -35.56 5.07
C PHE A 80 -12.51 -35.85 6.06
N LEU A 81 -12.59 -36.97 6.78
CA LEU A 81 -11.50 -37.43 7.66
C LEU A 81 -10.31 -37.90 6.81
N GLU A 82 -9.12 -37.46 7.17
CA GLU A 82 -7.90 -37.95 6.56
C GLU A 82 -7.49 -39.30 7.18
N LYS A 83 -6.85 -40.15 6.36
CA LYS A 83 -6.51 -41.52 6.78
C LYS A 83 -5.19 -41.63 7.54
N GLU A 84 -4.33 -40.64 7.42
CA GLU A 84 -2.98 -40.64 7.99
C GLU A 84 -2.84 -39.41 8.87
N SER A 85 -2.35 -39.60 10.11
CA SER A 85 -1.94 -38.48 10.94
C SER A 85 -0.62 -37.90 10.43
N LYS A 86 -0.51 -36.58 10.43
CA LYS A 86 0.68 -35.83 10.01
C LYS A 86 1.10 -34.85 11.09
N ASN A 87 2.37 -34.49 11.14
CA ASN A 87 2.93 -33.48 12.02
C ASN A 87 2.77 -33.75 13.53
N THR A 88 1.64 -33.38 14.11
CA THR A 88 1.38 -33.54 15.55
C THR A 88 0.97 -34.97 15.93
N GLY A 89 0.80 -35.86 14.94
CA GLY A 89 0.35 -37.23 15.14
C GLY A 89 -1.14 -37.35 15.53
N ARG A 90 -1.88 -36.22 15.53
CA ARG A 90 -3.32 -36.15 15.78
C ARG A 90 -4.11 -36.52 14.52
N GLU A 91 -5.38 -36.87 14.71
CA GLU A 91 -6.31 -36.99 13.59
C GLU A 91 -6.42 -35.65 12.86
N SER A 92 -6.67 -35.69 11.56
CA SER A 92 -6.83 -34.50 10.71
C SER A 92 -8.09 -34.61 9.85
N ILE A 93 -8.56 -33.45 9.42
CA ILE A 93 -9.70 -33.32 8.52
C ILE A 93 -9.30 -32.48 7.31
N GLY A 94 -9.72 -32.94 6.15
CA GLY A 94 -9.60 -32.20 4.91
C GLY A 94 -10.89 -31.47 4.57
N ILE A 95 -10.77 -30.27 4.04
CA ILE A 95 -11.84 -29.56 3.35
C ILE A 95 -11.35 -29.24 1.95
N VAL A 96 -12.16 -29.50 0.94
CA VAL A 96 -11.88 -29.04 -0.44
C VAL A 96 -11.90 -27.52 -0.46
N SER A 97 -10.91 -26.89 -1.08
CA SER A 97 -10.87 -25.41 -1.17
C SER A 97 -11.71 -24.93 -2.35
N TYR A 98 -11.77 -25.74 -3.40
CA TYR A 98 -12.61 -25.52 -4.58
C TYR A 98 -13.43 -26.77 -4.91
N THR A 99 -14.62 -26.61 -5.51
CA THR A 99 -15.55 -27.75 -5.71
C THR A 99 -15.12 -28.74 -6.81
N ASP A 100 -14.22 -28.35 -7.69
CA ASP A 100 -13.72 -29.14 -8.83
C ASP A 100 -12.40 -29.87 -8.53
N GLU A 101 -11.87 -29.73 -7.32
CA GLU A 101 -10.71 -30.47 -6.80
C GLU A 101 -10.98 -31.99 -6.70
N GLU A 102 -10.10 -32.83 -7.28
CA GLU A 102 -10.23 -34.30 -7.20
C GLU A 102 -9.67 -34.80 -5.87
N ARG A 103 -10.46 -35.56 -5.09
CA ARG A 103 -10.03 -36.10 -3.78
C ARG A 103 -8.87 -37.11 -3.79
N LYS A 104 -8.19 -37.30 -4.91
CA LYS A 104 -7.09 -38.26 -5.06
C LYS A 104 -5.74 -37.57 -4.88
N GLY A 105 -5.32 -37.44 -3.62
CA GLY A 105 -3.95 -37.05 -3.27
C GLY A 105 -3.69 -35.54 -3.18
N GLU A 106 -4.73 -34.73 -2.97
CA GLU A 106 -4.62 -33.27 -2.99
C GLU A 106 -4.39 -32.62 -1.61
N TYR A 107 -3.81 -31.42 -1.67
CA TYR A 107 -3.37 -30.59 -0.56
C TYR A 107 -4.54 -29.78 0.01
N THR A 108 -5.01 -30.18 1.19
CA THR A 108 -6.02 -29.42 1.96
C THR A 108 -5.39 -28.12 2.47
N GLN A 109 -6.17 -27.03 2.53
CA GLN A 109 -5.68 -25.73 2.99
C GLN A 109 -6.10 -25.45 4.43
N ALA A 110 -5.15 -25.02 5.26
CA ALA A 110 -5.39 -24.60 6.64
C ALA A 110 -6.44 -23.48 6.70
N LEU A 111 -6.34 -22.53 5.77
CA LEU A 111 -7.21 -21.35 5.72
C LEU A 111 -8.68 -21.73 5.58
N THR A 112 -9.01 -22.72 4.76
CA THR A 112 -10.40 -23.16 4.55
C THR A 112 -11.02 -23.70 5.85
N LEU A 113 -10.28 -24.51 6.60
CA LEU A 113 -10.73 -25.04 7.90
C LEU A 113 -10.83 -23.94 8.96
N ILE A 114 -9.81 -23.08 9.05
CA ILE A 114 -9.80 -21.96 10.01
C ILE A 114 -10.99 -21.02 9.77
N GLY A 115 -11.21 -20.63 8.51
CA GLY A 115 -12.34 -19.78 8.12
C GLY A 115 -13.68 -20.40 8.50
N ALA A 116 -13.87 -21.69 8.17
CA ALA A 116 -15.10 -22.40 8.46
C ALA A 116 -15.42 -22.45 9.96
N LEU A 117 -14.41 -22.66 10.80
CA LEU A 117 -14.55 -22.68 12.26
C LEU A 117 -14.86 -21.28 12.80
N LEU A 118 -14.15 -20.25 12.34
CA LEU A 118 -14.41 -18.85 12.71
C LEU A 118 -15.84 -18.41 12.33
N SER A 119 -16.28 -18.74 11.13
CA SER A 119 -17.63 -18.47 10.63
C SER A 119 -18.70 -19.21 11.44
N ALA A 120 -18.48 -20.51 11.72
CA ALA A 120 -19.41 -21.33 12.49
C ALA A 120 -19.52 -20.88 13.95
N GLU A 121 -18.42 -20.46 14.57
CA GLU A 121 -18.39 -19.92 15.94
C GLU A 121 -19.38 -18.75 16.09
N LYS A 122 -19.40 -17.84 15.11
CA LYS A 122 -20.24 -16.65 15.14
C LYS A 122 -21.70 -16.91 14.81
N LEU A 123 -21.98 -17.75 13.82
CA LEU A 123 -23.33 -17.85 13.25
C LEU A 123 -24.07 -19.14 13.58
N ASN A 124 -23.36 -20.25 13.85
CA ASN A 124 -23.94 -21.59 13.89
C ASN A 124 -23.52 -22.43 15.11
N LYS A 125 -22.83 -21.86 16.10
CA LYS A 125 -22.27 -22.61 17.25
C LYS A 125 -23.29 -23.51 17.94
N GLU A 126 -24.49 -22.99 18.22
CA GLU A 126 -25.56 -23.77 18.86
C GLU A 126 -26.12 -24.89 17.96
N ARG A 127 -26.19 -24.65 16.64
CA ARG A 127 -26.77 -25.59 15.67
C ARG A 127 -25.82 -26.74 15.33
N ILE A 128 -24.53 -26.44 15.15
CA ILE A 128 -23.50 -27.45 14.84
C ILE A 128 -23.08 -28.20 16.12
N GLY A 129 -23.03 -27.49 17.25
CA GLY A 129 -22.63 -28.04 18.55
C GLY A 129 -21.21 -27.64 18.93
N GLU A 130 -21.08 -27.05 20.12
CA GLU A 130 -19.80 -26.55 20.65
C GLU A 130 -18.75 -27.64 20.82
N GLU A 131 -19.14 -28.82 21.32
CA GLU A 131 -18.22 -29.96 21.47
C GLU A 131 -17.65 -30.41 20.11
N GLN A 132 -18.49 -30.45 19.06
CA GLN A 132 -18.05 -30.79 17.72
C GLN A 132 -17.05 -29.76 17.19
N LEU A 133 -17.34 -28.46 17.33
CA LEU A 133 -16.43 -27.40 16.87
C LEU A 133 -15.10 -27.43 17.64
N ASN A 134 -15.13 -27.59 18.97
CA ASN A 134 -13.92 -27.67 19.79
C ASN A 134 -13.03 -28.86 19.41
N ASN A 135 -13.62 -29.99 19.02
CA ASN A 135 -12.86 -31.14 18.53
C ASN A 135 -12.20 -30.84 17.16
N LEU A 136 -12.90 -30.14 16.27
CA LEU A 136 -12.37 -29.79 14.94
C LEU A 136 -11.26 -28.74 14.99
N VAL A 137 -11.25 -27.84 15.98
CA VAL A 137 -10.17 -26.86 16.19
C VAL A 137 -8.81 -27.56 16.34
N GLN A 138 -8.76 -28.71 17.02
CA GLN A 138 -7.52 -29.47 17.19
C GLN A 138 -6.96 -30.03 15.88
N PHE A 139 -7.80 -30.19 14.84
CA PHE A 139 -7.36 -30.69 13.54
C PHE A 139 -6.59 -29.65 12.73
N VAL A 140 -6.74 -28.36 13.05
CA VAL A 140 -5.93 -27.28 12.48
C VAL A 140 -4.45 -27.47 12.83
N GLU A 141 -4.15 -28.09 13.97
CA GLU A 141 -2.77 -28.33 14.40
C GLU A 141 -2.03 -29.36 13.52
N SER A 142 -2.74 -30.09 12.64
CA SER A 142 -2.09 -30.92 11.62
C SER A 142 -1.32 -30.11 10.57
N TYR A 143 -1.57 -28.80 10.49
CA TYR A 143 -0.86 -27.84 9.64
C TYR A 143 0.34 -27.16 10.33
N TYR A 144 0.66 -27.58 11.56
CA TYR A 144 1.89 -27.15 12.22
C TYR A 144 3.05 -28.03 11.74
N ASN A 145 3.75 -27.56 10.70
CA ASN A 145 4.74 -28.30 9.92
C ASN A 145 6.04 -28.56 10.71
N ILE A 146 5.97 -29.44 11.70
CA ILE A 146 7.09 -29.79 12.58
C ILE A 146 7.89 -31.00 12.08
N GLU A 147 7.24 -31.95 11.39
CA GLU A 147 7.91 -33.18 10.92
C GLU A 147 8.89 -32.91 9.77
N ASN A 148 8.58 -31.95 8.89
CA ASN A 148 9.46 -31.55 7.78
C ASN A 148 10.46 -30.45 8.19
N GLY A 149 10.43 -29.97 9.43
CA GLY A 149 11.41 -29.04 10.00
C GLY A 149 11.12 -27.55 9.77
N GLU A 150 9.92 -27.17 9.30
CA GLU A 150 9.54 -25.77 9.10
C GLU A 150 9.28 -25.04 10.42
N GLY A 151 8.72 -25.74 11.42
CA GLY A 151 8.56 -25.20 12.78
C GLY A 151 7.55 -24.05 12.90
N THR A 152 6.59 -23.97 11.97
CA THR A 152 5.51 -22.99 11.97
C THR A 152 4.24 -23.59 11.35
N LEU A 153 3.12 -22.86 11.40
CA LEU A 153 1.86 -23.26 10.78
C LEU A 153 1.79 -22.72 9.34
N LEU A 154 1.86 -23.61 8.36
CA LEU A 154 1.81 -23.28 6.93
C LEU A 154 0.43 -23.59 6.35
N ASN A 155 0.14 -23.09 5.14
CA ASN A 155 -1.18 -23.31 4.54
C ASN A 155 -1.44 -24.79 4.21
N TYR A 156 -0.40 -25.63 4.17
CA TYR A 156 -0.50 -27.02 3.76
C TYR A 156 0.36 -27.91 4.65
N GLN A 157 -0.15 -29.10 4.99
CA GLN A 157 0.44 -29.97 6.01
C GLN A 157 1.86 -30.47 5.69
N ASN A 158 2.23 -30.60 4.41
CA ASN A 158 3.48 -31.26 3.97
C ASN A 158 4.25 -30.52 2.87
N MET A 159 4.01 -29.22 2.65
CA MET A 159 4.81 -28.43 1.69
C MET A 159 6.00 -27.76 2.36
N ASP A 160 7.07 -27.61 1.59
CA ASP A 160 8.26 -26.90 2.00
C ASP A 160 8.07 -25.40 1.82
N SER A 161 8.65 -24.60 2.72
CA SER A 161 8.47 -23.15 2.70
C SER A 161 8.97 -22.49 1.42
N THR A 162 9.97 -23.05 0.75
CA THR A 162 10.46 -22.57 -0.55
C THR A 162 9.50 -22.82 -1.72
N GLU A 163 8.44 -23.61 -1.51
CA GLU A 163 7.35 -23.80 -2.48
C GLU A 163 6.20 -22.81 -2.25
N LEU A 164 6.27 -22.01 -1.19
CA LEU A 164 5.27 -21.03 -0.79
C LEU A 164 5.88 -19.63 -0.79
N SER A 165 5.03 -18.62 -0.99
CA SER A 165 5.42 -17.23 -0.78
C SER A 165 4.96 -16.70 0.59
N PHE A 166 5.43 -15.53 1.00
CA PHE A 166 5.24 -15.00 2.34
C PHE A 166 3.76 -14.97 2.77
N TRP A 167 2.83 -14.53 1.93
CA TRP A 167 1.42 -14.49 2.32
C TRP A 167 0.88 -15.88 2.70
N GLN A 168 1.30 -16.93 1.98
CA GLN A 168 0.94 -18.33 2.27
C GLN A 168 1.66 -18.89 3.49
N GLN A 169 2.86 -18.39 3.79
CA GLN A 169 3.61 -18.75 4.99
C GLN A 169 3.03 -18.09 6.25
N ILE A 170 2.58 -16.83 6.15
CA ILE A 170 2.22 -15.99 7.30
C ILE A 170 0.72 -16.06 7.63
N TYR A 171 -0.15 -15.91 6.63
CA TYR A 171 -1.58 -15.74 6.89
C TYR A 171 -2.23 -16.93 7.63
N PRO A 172 -1.88 -18.20 7.36
CA PRO A 172 -2.40 -19.33 8.12
C PRO A 172 -2.07 -19.24 9.61
N ALA A 173 -0.84 -18.87 9.95
CA ALA A 173 -0.41 -18.68 11.34
C ALA A 173 -1.17 -17.51 11.99
N LEU A 174 -1.33 -16.39 11.28
CA LEU A 174 -2.12 -15.25 11.75
C LEU A 174 -3.60 -15.62 11.98
N ALA A 175 -4.21 -16.33 11.04
CA ALA A 175 -5.59 -16.79 11.13
C ALA A 175 -5.77 -17.83 12.25
N TYR A 176 -4.75 -18.65 12.52
CA TYR A 176 -4.76 -19.56 13.67
C TYR A 176 -4.74 -18.80 15.00
N PHE A 177 -3.95 -17.72 15.12
CA PHE A 177 -4.04 -16.82 16.28
C PHE A 177 -5.47 -16.25 16.42
N MET A 178 -6.08 -15.77 15.33
CA MET A 178 -7.47 -15.30 15.35
C MET A 178 -8.46 -16.38 15.82
N LEU A 179 -8.31 -17.62 15.35
CA LEU A 179 -9.10 -18.76 15.80
C LEU A 179 -8.94 -19.03 17.29
N MET A 180 -7.70 -19.04 17.78
CA MET A 180 -7.40 -19.36 19.18
C MET A 180 -7.75 -18.24 20.18
N ASP A 181 -8.14 -17.06 19.71
CA ASP A 181 -8.81 -16.04 20.53
C ASP A 181 -10.32 -16.33 20.71
N ARG A 182 -10.92 -17.09 19.80
CA ARG A 182 -12.35 -17.48 19.85
C ARG A 182 -12.58 -18.79 20.60
N TYR A 183 -11.58 -19.66 20.66
CA TYR A 183 -11.66 -20.99 21.26
C TYR A 183 -10.72 -21.15 22.46
N GLU A 184 -11.08 -22.02 23.39
CA GLU A 184 -10.21 -22.34 24.54
C GLU A 184 -8.99 -23.16 24.08
N ALA A 185 -7.79 -22.61 24.28
CA ALA A 185 -6.55 -23.29 23.96
C ALA A 185 -6.25 -24.44 24.93
N THR A 186 -5.85 -25.59 24.40
CA THR A 186 -5.23 -26.65 25.22
C THR A 186 -3.81 -26.25 25.59
N VAL A 187 -3.20 -26.95 26.56
CA VAL A 187 -1.78 -26.73 26.93
C VAL A 187 -0.86 -26.89 25.72
N ASP A 188 -1.15 -27.87 24.86
CA ASP A 188 -0.38 -28.11 23.63
C ASP A 188 -0.58 -26.98 22.61
N SER A 189 -1.82 -26.53 22.43
CA SER A 189 -2.16 -25.42 21.53
C SER A 189 -1.48 -24.12 21.96
N ASP A 190 -1.44 -23.83 23.27
CA ASP A 190 -0.75 -22.66 23.82
C ASP A 190 0.76 -22.72 23.62
N ALA A 191 1.36 -23.90 23.81
CA ALA A 191 2.77 -24.11 23.52
C ALA A 191 3.07 -23.94 22.02
N MET A 192 2.18 -24.42 21.15
CA MET A 192 2.30 -24.29 19.71
C MET A 192 2.20 -22.83 19.25
N LEU A 193 1.22 -22.05 19.75
CA LEU A 193 1.11 -20.62 19.49
C LEU A 193 2.37 -19.86 19.88
N ARG A 194 2.95 -20.18 21.05
CA ARG A 194 4.20 -19.57 21.49
C ARG A 194 5.37 -19.93 20.57
N ASN A 195 5.48 -21.19 20.16
CA ASN A 195 6.53 -21.63 19.23
C ASN A 195 6.39 -20.94 17.87
N ILE A 196 5.16 -20.84 17.32
CA ILE A 196 4.90 -20.10 16.08
C ILE A 196 5.34 -18.64 16.21
N ALA A 197 4.98 -17.97 17.31
CA ALA A 197 5.41 -16.60 17.57
C ALA A 197 6.93 -16.46 17.71
N ASP A 198 7.59 -17.43 18.35
CA ASP A 198 9.04 -17.47 18.51
C ASP A 198 9.76 -17.69 17.17
N THR A 199 9.26 -18.60 16.33
CA THR A 199 9.77 -18.81 14.97
C THR A 199 9.68 -17.52 14.14
N TRP A 200 8.53 -16.85 14.13
CA TRP A 200 8.39 -15.59 13.40
C TRP A 200 9.22 -14.45 14.02
N TYR A 201 9.42 -14.44 15.33
CA TYR A 201 10.36 -13.51 15.97
C TYR A 201 11.80 -13.75 15.48
N GLU A 202 12.22 -15.01 15.39
CA GLU A 202 13.53 -15.39 14.83
C GLU A 202 13.68 -14.89 13.39
N VAL A 203 12.65 -15.08 12.54
CA VAL A 203 12.65 -14.55 11.16
C VAL A 203 12.87 -13.03 11.14
N VAL A 204 12.17 -12.27 11.98
CA VAL A 204 12.38 -10.81 12.07
C VAL A 204 13.82 -10.48 12.47
N MET A 205 14.41 -11.26 13.38
CA MET A 205 15.79 -11.05 13.82
C MET A 205 16.82 -11.43 12.74
N ASP A 206 16.56 -12.51 11.99
CA ASP A 206 17.39 -13.03 10.90
C ASP A 206 17.38 -12.10 9.67
N LEU A 207 16.24 -11.48 9.38
CA LEU A 207 16.06 -10.48 8.32
C LEU A 207 16.52 -9.06 8.73
N GLY A 208 17.45 -8.97 9.69
CA GLY A 208 18.14 -7.73 10.09
C GLY A 208 17.62 -7.07 11.37
N GLY A 209 16.55 -7.59 11.99
CA GLY A 209 16.01 -7.05 13.24
C GLY A 209 17.00 -7.06 14.41
N SER A 210 18.02 -7.93 14.37
CA SER A 210 19.15 -7.92 15.32
C SER A 210 19.97 -6.64 15.26
N ASP A 211 20.09 -6.05 14.07
CA ASP A 211 20.79 -4.79 13.80
C ASP A 211 19.85 -3.57 13.91
N GLY A 212 18.56 -3.80 14.20
CA GLY A 212 17.52 -2.78 14.34
C GLY A 212 16.89 -2.35 13.02
N ILE A 213 17.18 -3.04 11.91
CA ILE A 213 16.77 -2.68 10.55
C ILE A 213 16.32 -3.96 9.85
N VAL A 214 15.03 -4.08 9.56
CA VAL A 214 14.48 -5.26 8.89
C VAL A 214 14.30 -5.02 7.39
N ASP A 215 14.40 -6.08 6.59
CA ASP A 215 14.06 -6.06 5.17
C ASP A 215 13.27 -7.32 4.77
N PHE A 216 12.10 -7.10 4.18
CA PHE A 216 11.18 -8.15 3.73
C PHE A 216 11.04 -8.20 2.21
N GLY A 217 11.95 -7.57 1.46
CA GLY A 217 12.01 -7.59 -0.01
C GLY A 217 12.36 -8.96 -0.62
N TYR A 218 11.68 -10.02 -0.19
CA TYR A 218 11.89 -11.39 -0.65
C TYR A 218 10.55 -12.05 -1.03
N THR A 219 10.61 -13.21 -1.67
CA THR A 219 9.40 -13.99 -2.01
C THR A 219 8.87 -14.71 -0.78
N GLY A 220 9.76 -15.20 0.09
CA GLY A 220 9.42 -15.94 1.30
C GLY A 220 10.62 -16.10 2.23
N TYR A 221 10.49 -16.99 3.21
CA TYR A 221 11.59 -17.43 4.09
C TYR A 221 11.77 -18.95 4.01
N ASP A 222 13.02 -19.43 4.01
CA ASP A 222 13.37 -20.84 4.14
C ASP A 222 13.66 -21.14 5.63
N PHE A 223 12.70 -21.74 6.33
CA PHE A 223 12.82 -21.99 7.77
C PHE A 223 13.86 -23.07 8.09
N LYS A 224 14.15 -24.01 7.18
CA LYS A 224 15.12 -25.09 7.41
C LYS A 224 16.53 -24.56 7.36
N ASN A 225 16.82 -23.70 6.39
CA ASN A 225 18.13 -23.09 6.20
C ASN A 225 18.32 -21.77 6.96
N LYS A 226 17.22 -21.22 7.51
CA LYS A 226 17.18 -19.93 8.22
C LYS A 226 17.74 -18.79 7.38
N CYS A 227 17.16 -18.61 6.20
CA CYS A 227 17.53 -17.55 5.27
C CYS A 227 16.33 -17.07 4.45
N PRO A 228 16.35 -15.84 3.94
CA PRO A 228 15.34 -15.40 2.98
C PRO A 228 15.32 -16.27 1.73
N PHE A 229 14.14 -16.44 1.15
CA PHE A 229 13.90 -17.17 -0.08
C PHE A 229 13.43 -16.22 -1.19
N ASP A 230 14.03 -16.38 -2.37
CA ASP A 230 13.77 -15.57 -3.55
C ASP A 230 13.54 -16.48 -4.76
N ASN A 231 12.39 -16.35 -5.42
CA ASN A 231 12.09 -17.10 -6.64
C ASN A 231 12.62 -16.42 -7.92
N GLY A 232 13.14 -15.19 -7.81
CA GLY A 232 13.65 -14.39 -8.92
C GLY A 232 12.58 -13.66 -9.74
N GLU A 233 11.29 -13.76 -9.37
CA GLU A 233 10.17 -13.20 -10.14
C GLU A 233 9.52 -12.00 -9.45
N TRP A 234 9.28 -12.05 -8.14
CA TRP A 234 8.66 -10.95 -7.37
C TRP A 234 9.15 -10.87 -5.90
N ILE A 235 8.63 -9.89 -5.17
CA ILE A 235 8.81 -9.72 -3.72
C ILE A 235 7.48 -9.43 -3.02
N GLU A 236 7.41 -9.72 -1.72
CA GLU A 236 6.24 -9.48 -0.87
C GLU A 236 6.66 -8.65 0.36
N PRO A 237 7.00 -7.37 0.19
CA PRO A 237 7.42 -6.52 1.31
C PRO A 237 6.30 -6.33 2.35
N ASP A 238 5.04 -6.54 1.98
CA ASP A 238 3.89 -6.55 2.90
C ASP A 238 3.89 -7.72 3.88
N ALA A 239 4.80 -8.70 3.75
CA ALA A 239 5.09 -9.71 4.77
C ALA A 239 5.30 -9.08 6.16
N ALA A 240 5.94 -7.91 6.21
CA ALA A 240 6.15 -7.17 7.46
C ALA A 240 4.82 -6.80 8.14
N ALA A 241 3.76 -6.46 7.39
CA ALA A 241 2.46 -6.13 7.96
C ALA A 241 1.82 -7.34 8.66
N GLY A 242 1.85 -8.50 8.00
CA GLY A 242 1.33 -9.75 8.54
C GLY A 242 2.08 -10.21 9.79
N ILE A 243 3.41 -10.15 9.75
CA ILE A 243 4.26 -10.50 10.89
C ILE A 243 4.07 -9.49 12.03
N ALA A 244 3.94 -8.20 11.74
CA ALA A 244 3.69 -7.19 12.76
C ALA A 244 2.40 -7.50 13.54
N LEU A 245 1.33 -7.85 12.85
CA LEU A 245 0.06 -8.19 13.49
C LEU A 245 0.16 -9.49 14.29
N LEU A 246 0.79 -10.54 13.74
CA LEU A 246 1.01 -11.81 14.43
C LEU A 246 1.82 -11.61 15.72
N GLN A 247 2.90 -10.84 15.65
CA GLN A 247 3.75 -10.51 16.80
C GLN A 247 3.01 -9.63 17.82
N TYR A 248 2.16 -8.71 17.35
CA TYR A 248 1.31 -7.93 18.24
C TYR A 248 0.29 -8.81 18.99
N TYR A 249 -0.37 -9.76 18.31
CA TYR A 249 -1.24 -10.75 18.95
C TYR A 249 -0.49 -11.65 19.93
N ALA A 250 0.73 -12.07 19.59
CA ALA A 250 1.60 -12.80 20.50
C ALA A 250 1.96 -11.96 21.75
N PHE A 251 2.21 -10.66 21.59
CA PHE A 251 2.42 -9.76 22.71
C PHE A 251 1.19 -9.69 23.63
N GLU A 252 0.00 -9.46 23.09
CA GLU A 252 -1.24 -9.39 23.87
C GLU A 252 -1.52 -10.72 24.60
N LYS A 253 -1.28 -11.86 23.94
CA LYS A 253 -1.51 -13.19 24.54
C LYS A 253 -0.48 -13.54 25.63
N PHE A 254 0.80 -13.25 25.40
CA PHE A 254 1.90 -13.79 26.18
C PHE A 254 2.62 -12.77 27.07
N ASN A 255 2.35 -11.48 26.86
CA ASN A 255 2.96 -10.35 27.56
C ASN A 255 4.50 -10.36 27.56
N ASP A 256 5.11 -10.90 26.50
CA ASP A 256 6.56 -10.89 26.30
C ASP A 256 6.95 -9.74 25.38
N ARG A 257 7.76 -8.81 25.90
CA ARG A 257 8.17 -7.59 25.21
C ARG A 257 8.96 -7.84 23.92
N LYS A 258 9.52 -9.04 23.73
CA LYS A 258 10.23 -9.35 22.47
C LYS A 258 9.30 -9.28 21.26
N TYR A 259 8.03 -9.66 21.41
CA TYR A 259 7.08 -9.68 20.30
C TYR A 259 6.66 -8.27 19.88
N ILE A 260 6.33 -7.37 20.82
CA ILE A 260 6.03 -5.97 20.48
C ILE A 260 7.25 -5.26 19.87
N LYS A 261 8.47 -5.61 20.29
CA LYS A 261 9.70 -5.12 19.66
C LYS A 261 9.77 -5.55 18.19
N ALA A 262 9.50 -6.82 17.89
CA ALA A 262 9.47 -7.32 16.51
C ALA A 262 8.36 -6.65 15.68
N ALA A 263 7.16 -6.51 16.23
CA ALA A 263 6.06 -5.81 15.58
C ALA A 263 6.43 -4.35 15.24
N THR A 264 7.09 -3.66 16.17
CA THR A 264 7.56 -2.27 15.96
C THR A 264 8.60 -2.16 14.85
N LEU A 265 9.54 -3.11 14.77
CA LEU A 265 10.54 -3.14 13.69
C LEU A 265 9.87 -3.31 12.31
N CYS A 266 8.90 -4.23 12.21
CA CYS A 266 8.13 -4.43 10.99
C CYS A 266 7.29 -3.20 10.62
N MET A 267 6.61 -2.57 11.58
CA MET A 267 5.83 -1.35 11.32
C MET A 267 6.73 -0.17 10.90
N ASN A 268 7.91 -0.01 11.50
CA ASN A 268 8.88 1.00 11.09
C ASN A 268 9.33 0.79 9.63
N TYR A 269 9.59 -0.45 9.23
CA TYR A 269 9.90 -0.78 7.84
C TYR A 269 8.75 -0.41 6.90
N MET A 270 7.50 -0.74 7.26
CA MET A 270 6.32 -0.35 6.48
C MET A 270 6.13 1.17 6.40
N ASP A 271 6.56 1.91 7.41
CA ASP A 271 6.45 3.36 7.43
C ASP A 271 7.43 4.07 6.47
N GLU A 272 8.51 3.41 6.06
CA GLU A 272 9.48 3.95 5.09
C GLU A 272 8.91 3.97 3.65
N PHE A 273 7.90 3.15 3.33
CA PHE A 273 7.30 3.08 2.00
C PHE A 273 6.52 4.35 1.64
N GLN A 274 6.84 4.92 0.48
CA GLN A 274 6.13 6.05 -0.14
C GLN A 274 5.08 5.59 -1.17
N ARG A 275 5.02 4.29 -1.43
CA ARG A 275 4.23 3.64 -2.47
C ARG A 275 3.60 2.40 -1.88
N ASN A 276 2.48 1.95 -2.44
CA ASN A 276 1.70 0.87 -1.85
C ASN A 276 2.49 -0.46 -1.95
N PRO A 277 2.90 -1.08 -0.83
CA PRO A 277 3.73 -2.29 -0.83
C PRO A 277 2.94 -3.60 -0.95
N GLY A 278 1.61 -3.55 -1.11
CA GLY A 278 0.75 -4.74 -1.04
C GLY A 278 1.10 -5.82 -2.08
N TYR A 279 0.96 -7.08 -1.74
CA TYR A 279 1.06 -8.17 -2.73
C TYR A 279 -0.24 -8.98 -2.81
N GLU A 280 -0.80 -9.39 -1.67
CA GLU A 280 -2.04 -10.17 -1.64
C GLU A 280 -3.00 -9.60 -0.60
N LEU A 281 -2.80 -9.90 0.69
CA LEU A 281 -3.77 -9.54 1.73
C LEU A 281 -3.17 -9.04 3.04
N LEU A 282 -1.86 -9.17 3.26
CA LEU A 282 -1.24 -8.85 4.55
C LEU A 282 -1.27 -7.34 4.84
N TYR A 283 -1.04 -6.51 3.81
CA TYR A 283 -1.09 -5.06 3.94
C TYR A 283 -2.49 -4.52 4.31
N LEU A 284 -3.56 -5.28 4.05
CA LEU A 284 -4.94 -4.86 4.32
C LEU A 284 -5.20 -4.66 5.83
N TYR A 285 -4.36 -5.23 6.69
CA TYR A 285 -4.42 -5.04 8.15
C TYR A 285 -3.67 -3.81 8.66
N LEU A 286 -2.89 -3.11 7.82
CA LEU A 286 -2.10 -1.93 8.24
C LEU A 286 -2.97 -0.80 8.82
N PRO A 287 -4.13 -0.44 8.25
CA PRO A 287 -5.00 0.56 8.86
C PRO A 287 -5.40 0.22 10.29
N TYR A 288 -5.86 -1.01 10.51
CA TYR A 288 -6.25 -1.50 11.82
C TYR A 288 -5.08 -1.54 12.81
N LEU A 289 -3.97 -2.16 12.43
CA LEU A 289 -2.83 -2.31 13.33
C LEU A 289 -2.21 -0.95 13.69
N SER A 290 -2.05 -0.06 12.71
CA SER A 290 -1.52 1.29 12.98
C SER A 290 -2.44 2.10 13.89
N ALA A 291 -3.75 2.12 13.64
CA ALA A 291 -4.71 2.81 14.49
C ALA A 291 -4.71 2.24 15.91
N ARG A 292 -4.70 0.90 16.05
CA ARG A 292 -4.64 0.21 17.33
C ARG A 292 -3.34 0.49 18.09
N LEU A 293 -2.19 0.51 17.43
CA LEU A 293 -0.91 0.85 18.07
C LEU A 293 -0.87 2.32 18.50
N ASN A 294 -1.34 3.24 17.65
CA ASN A 294 -1.42 4.67 17.95
C ASN A 294 -2.36 5.02 19.10
N SER A 295 -3.26 4.09 19.44
CA SER A 295 -4.12 4.17 20.61
C SER A 295 -3.34 4.13 21.93
N VAL A 296 -2.09 3.64 21.89
CA VAL A 296 -1.12 3.61 22.99
C VAL A 296 -0.15 4.80 22.82
N GLU A 297 0.07 5.57 23.89
CA GLU A 297 0.83 6.84 23.85
C GLU A 297 2.26 6.74 23.29
N GLU A 298 2.84 5.53 23.20
CA GLU A 298 4.22 5.31 22.76
C GLU A 298 4.39 5.23 21.23
N TYR A 299 3.31 5.05 20.44
CA TYR A 299 3.39 4.81 18.99
C TYR A 299 2.68 5.88 18.16
N HIS A 300 3.24 6.18 16.98
CA HIS A 300 2.75 7.21 16.06
C HIS A 300 2.97 6.81 14.58
N PHE A 301 2.46 5.65 14.19
CA PHE A 301 2.49 5.16 12.80
C PHE A 301 1.51 5.93 11.90
N ASN A 302 1.77 5.92 10.60
CA ASN A 302 0.98 6.72 9.67
C ASN A 302 -0.30 6.04 9.18
N THR A 303 -1.35 6.05 10.00
CA THR A 303 -2.65 5.46 9.65
C THR A 303 -3.25 6.04 8.37
N ALA A 304 -3.10 7.34 8.13
CA ALA A 304 -3.65 7.97 6.92
C ALA A 304 -2.99 7.46 5.63
N LYS A 305 -1.68 7.22 5.65
CA LYS A 305 -0.96 6.60 4.53
C LYS A 305 -1.45 5.18 4.27
N TYR A 306 -1.65 4.39 5.32
CA TYR A 306 -2.15 3.03 5.17
C TYR A 306 -3.61 2.96 4.71
N MET A 307 -4.43 3.95 5.09
CA MET A 307 -5.76 4.12 4.51
C MET A 307 -5.67 4.43 3.01
N GLU A 308 -4.78 5.31 2.57
CA GLU A 308 -4.57 5.55 1.13
C GLU A 308 -4.08 4.28 0.40
N PHE A 309 -3.16 3.50 0.99
CA PHE A 309 -2.69 2.24 0.43
C PHE A 309 -3.80 1.19 0.32
N PHE A 310 -4.73 1.13 1.28
CA PHE A 310 -5.85 0.20 1.22
C PHE A 310 -6.72 0.41 -0.05
N PHE A 311 -6.90 1.67 -0.46
CA PHE A 311 -7.75 2.03 -1.61
C PHE A 311 -6.99 2.28 -2.90
N THR A 312 -5.68 2.04 -2.96
CA THR A 312 -4.87 2.25 -4.18
C THR A 312 -4.28 0.95 -4.70
N GLU A 313 -3.84 0.96 -5.95
CA GLU A 313 -3.09 -0.16 -6.53
C GLU A 313 -1.73 -0.32 -5.87
N SER A 314 -1.28 -1.58 -5.78
CA SER A 314 0.07 -1.93 -5.39
C SER A 314 1.10 -1.52 -6.43
N ASP A 315 2.22 -1.00 -5.94
CA ASP A 315 3.41 -0.71 -6.74
C ASP A 315 4.36 -1.92 -6.85
N TYR A 316 4.08 -3.02 -6.13
CA TYR A 316 4.94 -4.22 -6.01
C TYR A 316 4.34 -5.49 -6.60
N ARG A 317 3.00 -5.55 -6.70
CA ARG A 317 2.26 -6.45 -7.57
C ARG A 317 1.47 -5.60 -8.53
N HIS A 318 1.99 -5.48 -9.75
CA HIS A 318 1.35 -4.70 -10.80
C HIS A 318 -0.11 -5.12 -10.92
N GLU A 319 -1.00 -4.13 -11.03
CA GLU A 319 -2.40 -4.36 -11.32
C GLU A 319 -3.14 -5.10 -10.20
N TYR A 320 -2.71 -4.97 -8.95
CA TYR A 320 -3.44 -5.56 -7.82
C TYR A 320 -3.88 -4.49 -6.82
N GLY A 321 -5.13 -4.55 -6.35
CA GLY A 321 -5.62 -3.65 -5.31
C GLY A 321 -7.14 -3.53 -5.28
N THR A 322 -7.62 -2.50 -4.58
CA THR A 322 -9.05 -2.20 -4.46
C THR A 322 -9.59 -1.55 -5.74
N PHE A 323 -10.75 -2.00 -6.20
CA PHE A 323 -11.45 -1.48 -7.36
C PHE A 323 -12.22 -0.21 -6.99
N ASN A 324 -11.95 0.91 -7.67
CA ASN A 324 -12.61 2.21 -7.42
C ASN A 324 -13.38 2.75 -8.65
N GLY A 325 -13.62 1.93 -9.67
CA GLY A 325 -14.34 2.31 -10.90
C GLY A 325 -15.77 1.77 -10.96
N ASP A 326 -16.39 1.80 -12.14
CA ASP A 326 -17.81 1.43 -12.35
C ASP A 326 -18.14 -0.06 -12.19
N PHE A 327 -17.13 -0.95 -12.33
CA PHE A 327 -17.28 -2.38 -12.13
C PHE A 327 -16.59 -2.80 -10.83
N ALA A 328 -17.25 -3.69 -10.07
CA ALA A 328 -16.67 -4.34 -8.89
C ALA A 328 -16.15 -3.39 -7.80
N THR A 329 -16.68 -2.16 -7.71
CA THR A 329 -16.24 -1.14 -6.74
C THR A 329 -16.17 -1.69 -5.31
N GLY A 330 -15.06 -1.44 -4.61
CA GLY A 330 -14.80 -1.94 -3.26
C GLY A 330 -14.38 -3.41 -3.18
N LEU A 331 -14.36 -4.16 -4.28
CA LEU A 331 -13.74 -5.49 -4.31
C LEU A 331 -12.22 -5.38 -4.48
N ILE A 332 -11.50 -6.43 -4.09
CA ILE A 332 -10.03 -6.51 -4.16
C ILE A 332 -9.63 -7.60 -5.14
N GLY A 333 -8.65 -7.31 -6.00
CA GLY A 333 -8.06 -8.32 -6.84
C GLY A 333 -7.15 -7.77 -7.92
N GLU A 334 -6.98 -8.56 -8.98
CA GLU A 334 -6.22 -8.16 -10.15
C GLU A 334 -7.07 -7.19 -10.96
N ARG A 335 -6.68 -5.93 -11.05
CA ARG A 335 -7.34 -4.88 -11.82
C ARG A 335 -7.19 -5.08 -13.33
N THR A 336 -6.58 -6.18 -13.76
CA THR A 336 -6.34 -6.53 -15.16
C THR A 336 -6.82 -7.94 -15.54
N GLN A 337 -6.97 -8.12 -16.86
CA GLN A 337 -7.69 -9.19 -17.57
C GLN A 337 -9.25 -9.03 -17.57
N TYR A 338 -9.77 -8.35 -18.60
CA TYR A 338 -11.16 -8.05 -19.02
C TYR A 338 -11.96 -7.06 -18.17
N GLY A 339 -11.35 -5.93 -17.77
CA GLY A 339 -11.95 -4.99 -16.80
C GLY A 339 -11.61 -5.30 -15.35
N GLY A 340 -10.64 -6.20 -15.15
CA GLY A 340 -10.17 -6.69 -13.86
C GLY A 340 -10.91 -7.92 -13.39
N THR A 341 -10.21 -8.71 -12.58
CA THR A 341 -10.62 -9.94 -11.94
C THR A 341 -10.57 -9.75 -10.40
N PRO A 342 -11.64 -9.23 -9.77
CA PRO A 342 -11.75 -9.23 -8.31
C PRO A 342 -11.86 -10.66 -7.76
N TYR A 343 -11.37 -10.88 -6.54
CA TYR A 343 -11.42 -12.16 -5.84
C TYR A 343 -12.31 -12.09 -4.60
N SER A 344 -13.15 -13.09 -4.41
CA SER A 344 -14.12 -13.11 -3.31
C SER A 344 -13.46 -13.22 -1.94
N PHE A 345 -12.41 -14.06 -1.81
CA PHE A 345 -11.74 -14.28 -0.52
C PHE A 345 -11.07 -13.01 -0.01
N GLN A 346 -10.27 -12.35 -0.83
CA GLN A 346 -9.52 -11.14 -0.47
C GLN A 346 -10.47 -9.97 -0.21
N SER A 347 -11.58 -9.86 -0.96
CA SER A 347 -12.61 -8.84 -0.72
C SER A 347 -13.29 -9.02 0.65
N ILE A 348 -13.62 -10.27 1.02
CA ILE A 348 -14.20 -10.58 2.35
C ILE A 348 -13.16 -10.28 3.45
N VAL A 349 -11.92 -10.76 3.30
CA VAL A 349 -10.84 -10.53 4.27
C VAL A 349 -10.57 -9.05 4.45
N GLY A 350 -10.43 -8.27 3.37
CA GLY A 350 -10.18 -6.84 3.42
C GLY A 350 -11.27 -6.07 4.17
N ALA A 351 -12.55 -6.40 3.94
CA ALA A 351 -13.64 -5.82 4.71
C ALA A 351 -13.56 -6.15 6.21
N THR A 352 -13.31 -7.42 6.56
CA THR A 352 -13.21 -7.83 7.97
C THR A 352 -11.96 -7.30 8.68
N ALA A 353 -10.88 -7.03 7.94
CA ALA A 353 -9.63 -6.47 8.45
C ALA A 353 -9.75 -4.96 8.72
N LEU A 354 -10.46 -4.22 7.85
CA LEU A 354 -10.56 -2.77 7.94
C LEU A 354 -11.45 -2.32 9.11
N VAL A 355 -12.67 -2.85 9.22
CA VAL A 355 -13.69 -2.27 10.13
C VAL A 355 -13.26 -2.05 11.59
N PRO A 356 -12.53 -2.97 12.25
CA PRO A 356 -12.08 -2.75 13.63
C PRO A 356 -11.21 -1.51 13.83
N MET A 357 -10.62 -0.94 12.76
CA MET A 357 -9.84 0.31 12.86
C MET A 357 -10.66 1.48 13.43
N LEU A 358 -11.98 1.49 13.23
CA LEU A 358 -12.88 2.56 13.71
C LEU A 358 -13.00 2.62 15.23
N LYS A 359 -12.57 1.58 15.96
CA LYS A 359 -12.47 1.63 17.43
C LYS A 359 -11.35 2.56 17.90
N TYR A 360 -10.38 2.82 17.05
CA TYR A 360 -9.16 3.55 17.36
C TYR A 360 -9.02 4.86 16.59
N ASP A 361 -9.68 4.97 15.43
CA ASP A 361 -9.75 6.22 14.67
C ASP A 361 -11.13 6.37 13.99
N GLN A 362 -12.06 7.03 14.67
CA GLN A 362 -13.45 7.19 14.25
C GLN A 362 -13.61 8.15 13.07
N ARG A 363 -12.57 8.94 12.76
CA ARG A 363 -12.66 9.98 11.73
C ARG A 363 -12.92 9.39 10.34
N TYR A 364 -12.60 8.12 10.14
CA TYR A 364 -12.84 7.37 8.91
C TYR A 364 -14.23 6.71 8.83
N ALA A 365 -15.15 6.99 9.75
CA ALA A 365 -16.46 6.35 9.81
C ALA A 365 -17.26 6.44 8.49
N VAL A 366 -17.20 7.58 7.81
CA VAL A 366 -17.85 7.80 6.50
C VAL A 366 -17.18 6.97 5.40
N GLU A 367 -15.85 6.96 5.33
CA GLU A 367 -15.09 6.19 4.33
C GLU A 367 -15.32 4.69 4.46
N VAL A 368 -15.23 4.16 5.67
CA VAL A 368 -15.47 2.74 5.95
C VAL A 368 -16.93 2.38 5.72
N GLY A 369 -17.88 3.23 6.12
CA GLY A 369 -19.31 3.02 5.85
C GLY A 369 -19.62 2.96 4.35
N ARG A 370 -19.08 3.91 3.58
CA ARG A 370 -19.18 3.92 2.10
C ARG A 370 -18.58 2.65 1.50
N TYR A 371 -17.37 2.29 1.91
CA TYR A 371 -16.70 1.07 1.43
C TYR A 371 -17.51 -0.20 1.72
N LEU A 372 -18.09 -0.33 2.91
CA LEU A 372 -18.93 -1.48 3.27
C LEU A 372 -20.16 -1.62 2.37
N LEU A 373 -20.81 -0.51 2.00
CA LEU A 373 -21.93 -0.55 1.06
C LEU A 373 -21.48 -1.03 -0.32
N GLN A 374 -20.33 -0.56 -0.80
CA GLN A 374 -19.77 -0.97 -2.10
C GLN A 374 -19.39 -2.46 -2.12
N VAL A 375 -18.59 -2.92 -1.16
CA VAL A 375 -18.14 -4.32 -1.09
C VAL A 375 -19.32 -5.27 -0.90
N THR A 376 -20.28 -4.94 -0.04
CA THR A 376 -21.45 -5.83 0.21
C THR A 376 -22.43 -5.86 -0.94
N GLN A 377 -22.57 -4.79 -1.72
CA GLN A 377 -23.33 -4.81 -2.97
C GLN A 377 -22.63 -5.68 -4.01
N ASN A 378 -21.35 -5.42 -4.26
CA ASN A 378 -20.59 -6.01 -5.35
C ASN A 378 -20.16 -7.46 -5.07
N LEU A 379 -20.15 -7.92 -3.82
CA LEU A 379 -19.95 -9.35 -3.51
C LEU A 379 -21.00 -10.24 -4.17
N ASN A 380 -22.19 -9.73 -4.51
CA ASN A 380 -23.19 -10.49 -5.27
C ASN A 380 -22.73 -10.91 -6.66
N LEU A 381 -21.71 -10.26 -7.24
CA LEU A 381 -21.15 -10.65 -8.53
C LEU A 381 -20.61 -12.10 -8.49
N PHE A 382 -20.12 -12.57 -7.34
CA PHE A 382 -19.58 -13.91 -7.16
C PHE A 382 -20.63 -15.03 -7.08
N TYR A 383 -21.92 -14.71 -7.19
CA TYR A 383 -22.99 -15.60 -6.80
C TYR A 383 -23.92 -15.88 -7.98
N ASP A 384 -23.81 -17.08 -8.57
CA ASP A 384 -24.73 -17.56 -9.61
C ASP A 384 -26.01 -18.11 -8.97
N VAL A 385 -27.16 -17.58 -9.40
CA VAL A 385 -28.48 -18.00 -8.91
C VAL A 385 -28.92 -19.36 -9.50
N ASP A 386 -28.30 -19.81 -10.59
CA ASP A 386 -28.73 -20.97 -11.38
C ASP A 386 -27.84 -22.22 -11.18
N ASP A 387 -26.89 -22.23 -10.24
CA ASP A 387 -26.07 -23.43 -9.97
C ASP A 387 -26.96 -24.63 -9.53
N PRO A 388 -26.91 -25.77 -10.23
CA PRO A 388 -27.85 -26.87 -9.99
C PRO A 388 -27.46 -27.78 -8.81
N VAL A 389 -26.26 -27.65 -8.25
CA VAL A 389 -25.72 -28.56 -7.21
C VAL A 389 -25.75 -27.89 -5.85
N TYR A 390 -25.15 -26.71 -5.75
CA TYR A 390 -25.00 -25.95 -4.52
C TYR A 390 -25.97 -24.76 -4.45
N GLY A 391 -26.65 -24.45 -5.55
CA GLY A 391 -27.46 -23.24 -5.65
C GLY A 391 -26.60 -22.01 -5.42
N ASN A 392 -27.23 -20.96 -4.89
CA ASN A 392 -26.57 -19.69 -4.64
C ASN A 392 -25.83 -19.62 -3.28
N LEU A 393 -25.11 -20.69 -2.89
CA LEU A 393 -24.46 -20.84 -1.58
C LEU A 393 -22.94 -20.73 -1.61
N ILE A 394 -22.27 -21.26 -2.64
CA ILE A 394 -20.81 -21.20 -2.75
C ILE A 394 -20.47 -20.09 -3.75
N PRO A 395 -19.69 -19.06 -3.34
CA PRO A 395 -19.26 -18.03 -4.27
C PRO A 395 -18.26 -18.58 -5.29
N MET A 396 -18.23 -17.97 -6.46
CA MET A 396 -17.12 -18.06 -7.39
C MET A 396 -15.86 -17.48 -6.75
N GLU A 397 -14.70 -18.08 -7.05
CA GLU A 397 -13.39 -17.57 -6.62
C GLU A 397 -13.17 -16.14 -7.11
N LYS A 398 -13.46 -15.93 -8.40
CA LYS A 398 -13.19 -14.69 -9.12
C LYS A 398 -14.24 -14.45 -10.20
N VAL A 399 -14.46 -13.19 -10.55
CA VAL A 399 -15.40 -12.78 -11.62
C VAL A 399 -14.73 -11.84 -12.59
N GLN A 400 -15.28 -11.72 -13.80
CA GLN A 400 -14.78 -10.81 -14.85
C GLN A 400 -15.96 -10.02 -15.41
N LYS A 401 -15.71 -8.80 -15.89
CA LYS A 401 -16.76 -7.86 -16.35
C LYS A 401 -17.65 -8.46 -17.44
N ASP A 402 -17.09 -9.25 -18.35
CA ASP A 402 -17.79 -9.81 -19.51
C ASP A 402 -18.41 -11.19 -19.29
N ASN A 403 -18.42 -11.71 -18.04
CA ASN A 403 -19.05 -12.99 -17.68
C ASN A 403 -18.66 -14.16 -18.60
N GLU A 404 -17.41 -14.24 -19.08
CA GLU A 404 -16.91 -15.47 -19.70
C GLU A 404 -16.83 -16.58 -18.64
N THR A 405 -17.90 -17.37 -18.57
CA THR A 405 -18.11 -18.48 -17.62
C THR A 405 -17.19 -19.67 -17.83
N ALA A 406 -16.27 -19.61 -18.80
CA ALA A 406 -15.57 -20.79 -19.29
C ALA A 406 -14.58 -21.42 -18.28
N ASN A 407 -14.18 -20.73 -17.21
CA ASN A 407 -13.21 -21.24 -16.22
C ASN A 407 -13.44 -20.77 -14.76
N GLN A 408 -14.67 -20.42 -14.35
CA GLN A 408 -14.94 -19.97 -12.98
C GLN A 408 -15.10 -21.16 -12.03
N ARG A 409 -14.29 -21.22 -10.96
CA ARG A 409 -14.33 -22.27 -9.93
C ARG A 409 -15.13 -21.78 -8.72
N LEU A 410 -15.90 -22.66 -8.08
CA LEU A 410 -16.59 -22.32 -6.82
C LEU A 410 -15.61 -22.47 -5.65
N SER A 411 -15.48 -21.42 -4.85
CA SER A 411 -14.54 -21.29 -3.75
C SER A 411 -15.21 -21.57 -2.40
N VAL A 412 -14.98 -22.77 -1.87
CA VAL A 412 -15.36 -23.13 -0.50
C VAL A 412 -14.56 -22.31 0.51
N LEU A 413 -13.30 -21.98 0.20
CA LEU A 413 -12.47 -21.06 0.98
C LEU A 413 -13.16 -19.70 1.19
N SER A 414 -13.64 -19.08 0.11
CA SER A 414 -14.32 -17.79 0.19
C SER A 414 -15.62 -17.87 0.99
N GLY A 415 -16.43 -18.91 0.74
CA GLY A 415 -17.65 -19.16 1.52
C GLY A 415 -17.37 -19.38 3.01
N ALA A 416 -16.25 -20.03 3.35
CA ALA A 416 -15.84 -20.30 4.72
C ALA A 416 -15.54 -19.02 5.51
N TYR A 417 -15.09 -17.94 4.87
CA TYR A 417 -14.86 -16.65 5.53
C TYR A 417 -16.09 -15.74 5.56
N LEU A 418 -17.13 -16.03 4.78
CA LEU A 418 -18.30 -15.15 4.64
C LEU A 418 -18.98 -14.85 5.99
N GLY A 419 -18.97 -15.80 6.93
CA GLY A 419 -19.56 -15.61 8.26
C GLY A 419 -18.92 -14.49 9.07
N LEU A 420 -17.64 -14.19 8.86
CA LEU A 420 -16.97 -13.08 9.54
C LEU A 420 -17.51 -11.72 9.09
N LEU A 421 -17.81 -11.56 7.80
CA LEU A 421 -18.45 -10.37 7.25
C LEU A 421 -19.94 -10.34 7.61
N ALA A 422 -20.63 -11.48 7.53
CA ALA A 422 -22.06 -11.55 7.75
C ALA A 422 -22.46 -11.38 9.23
N ALA A 423 -21.58 -11.73 10.16
CA ALA A 423 -21.79 -11.51 11.59
C ALA A 423 -21.71 -10.02 11.96
N MET A 424 -20.87 -9.25 11.28
CA MET A 424 -20.64 -7.83 11.60
C MET A 424 -21.66 -6.87 10.98
N ILE A 425 -22.50 -7.27 10.02
CA ILE A 425 -23.47 -6.36 9.36
C ILE A 425 -24.91 -6.80 9.57
N GLU A 426 -25.78 -5.83 9.83
CA GLU A 426 -27.22 -6.02 9.94
C GLU A 426 -27.96 -4.87 9.22
N PRO A 427 -29.09 -5.13 8.52
CA PRO A 427 -29.86 -4.07 7.90
C PRO A 427 -30.63 -3.27 8.95
N THR A 428 -30.92 -2.01 8.64
CA THR A 428 -31.84 -1.18 9.44
C THR A 428 -33.19 -1.04 8.75
N ASN A 429 -34.09 -0.25 9.34
CA ASN A 429 -35.34 0.16 8.70
C ASN A 429 -35.13 1.10 7.48
N VAL A 430 -33.92 1.60 7.26
CA VAL A 430 -33.57 2.48 6.15
C VAL A 430 -32.62 1.75 5.19
N GLU A 431 -33.04 1.58 3.94
CA GLU A 431 -32.21 0.99 2.88
C GLU A 431 -30.91 1.79 2.70
N GLY A 432 -29.78 1.10 2.59
CA GLY A 432 -28.46 1.72 2.49
C GLY A 432 -27.85 2.16 3.83
N ILE A 433 -28.55 2.02 4.96
CA ILE A 433 -27.95 2.21 6.30
C ILE A 433 -27.81 0.85 6.97
N LEU A 434 -26.57 0.41 7.15
CA LEU A 434 -26.22 -0.83 7.87
C LEU A 434 -25.88 -0.49 9.33
N LYS A 435 -26.30 -1.37 10.25
CA LYS A 435 -25.75 -1.44 11.60
C LYS A 435 -24.55 -2.37 11.56
N THR A 436 -23.35 -1.82 11.71
CA THR A 436 -22.10 -2.59 11.62
C THR A 436 -21.43 -2.73 12.98
N ASP A 437 -21.26 -3.94 13.49
CA ASP A 437 -20.55 -4.24 14.73
C ASP A 437 -19.04 -4.12 14.56
N LEU A 438 -18.43 -3.22 15.34
CA LEU A 438 -17.00 -2.96 15.31
C LEU A 438 -16.18 -3.94 16.18
N ASN A 439 -16.85 -4.76 17.02
CA ASN A 439 -16.20 -5.74 17.91
C ASN A 439 -16.03 -7.13 17.25
N THR A 440 -16.89 -7.48 16.29
CA THR A 440 -17.02 -8.85 15.75
C THR A 440 -15.69 -9.46 15.28
N ASN A 441 -14.85 -8.67 14.60
CA ASN A 441 -13.57 -9.11 14.02
C ASN A 441 -12.35 -8.53 14.74
N GLU A 442 -12.52 -8.13 16.00
CA GLU A 442 -11.40 -7.73 16.85
C GLU A 442 -10.93 -8.90 17.71
N TYR A 443 -9.61 -9.08 17.80
CA TYR A 443 -8.96 -10.22 18.44
C TYR A 443 -7.99 -9.77 19.53
N TYR A 444 -7.76 -10.62 20.53
CA TYR A 444 -6.84 -10.38 21.65
C TYR A 444 -7.14 -9.07 22.36
N VAL A 445 -8.39 -8.93 22.77
CA VAL A 445 -8.94 -7.81 23.53
C VAL A 445 -9.68 -8.34 24.73
N ASP A 446 -9.68 -7.58 25.82
CA ASP A 446 -10.34 -7.97 27.06
C ASP A 446 -11.87 -7.92 26.89
N LYS A 447 -12.47 -9.07 26.56
CA LYS A 447 -13.91 -9.21 26.24
C LYS A 447 -14.82 -8.71 27.36
N GLU A 448 -14.41 -8.83 28.63
CA GLU A 448 -15.20 -8.37 29.78
C GLU A 448 -15.32 -6.84 29.84
N LYS A 449 -14.48 -6.14 29.07
CA LYS A 449 -14.39 -4.69 29.07
C LYS A 449 -14.82 -4.07 27.75
N GLN A 450 -15.39 -4.88 26.86
CA GLN A 450 -15.94 -4.45 25.59
C GLN A 450 -17.44 -4.20 25.71
N ASN A 451 -17.81 -2.95 25.58
CA ASN A 451 -19.19 -2.56 25.36
C ASN A 451 -19.57 -2.75 23.89
N PRO A 452 -20.84 -3.06 23.57
CA PRO A 452 -21.31 -3.09 22.20
C PRO A 452 -21.09 -1.75 21.49
N LEU A 453 -20.60 -1.84 20.25
CA LEU A 453 -20.13 -0.69 19.50
C LEU A 453 -20.48 -0.83 18.03
N PHE A 454 -21.26 0.11 17.49
CA PHE A 454 -21.82 -0.03 16.14
C PHE A 454 -21.65 1.24 15.30
N LEU A 455 -21.24 1.07 14.05
CA LEU A 455 -21.29 2.11 13.02
C LEU A 455 -22.69 2.14 12.37
N LEU A 456 -23.22 3.35 12.20
CA LEU A 456 -24.35 3.68 11.34
C LEU A 456 -23.92 4.80 10.39
N PHE A 457 -23.90 4.55 9.08
CA PHE A 457 -23.57 5.54 8.08
C PHE A 457 -24.81 5.86 7.22
N ASN A 458 -25.13 7.15 7.08
CA ASN A 458 -26.21 7.60 6.20
C ASN A 458 -25.64 8.04 4.84
N PRO A 459 -25.78 7.23 3.78
CA PRO A 459 -25.27 7.59 2.45
C PRO A 459 -26.18 8.54 1.67
N HIS A 460 -27.35 8.89 2.21
CA HIS A 460 -28.37 9.69 1.52
C HIS A 460 -28.07 11.20 1.60
N ASP A 461 -28.60 11.95 0.64
CA ASP A 461 -28.54 13.43 0.57
C ASP A 461 -29.51 14.13 1.54
N GLU A 462 -30.26 13.35 2.32
CA GLU A 462 -31.20 13.81 3.34
C GLU A 462 -30.99 13.12 4.69
N GLU A 463 -31.46 13.75 5.76
CA GLU A 463 -31.49 13.16 7.11
C GLU A 463 -32.38 11.92 7.15
N LYS A 464 -31.93 10.88 7.86
CA LYS A 464 -32.66 9.62 8.04
C LYS A 464 -32.83 9.29 9.52
N VAL A 465 -33.90 8.54 9.82
CA VAL A 465 -34.21 8.07 11.17
C VAL A 465 -34.10 6.55 11.22
N VAL A 466 -33.18 6.06 12.04
CA VAL A 466 -32.91 4.64 12.24
C VAL A 466 -33.56 4.17 13.54
N ASN A 467 -34.32 3.08 13.48
CA ASN A 467 -34.83 2.37 14.64
C ASN A 467 -33.69 1.53 15.22
N TYR A 468 -33.04 2.05 16.27
CA TYR A 468 -31.92 1.41 16.91
C TYR A 468 -32.39 0.51 18.05
N ARG A 469 -32.11 -0.79 17.94
CA ARG A 469 -32.34 -1.77 19.01
C ARG A 469 -31.05 -2.01 19.78
N VAL A 470 -31.13 -1.88 21.11
CA VAL A 470 -29.99 -2.13 22.00
C VAL A 470 -29.70 -3.63 22.06
N THR A 471 -28.43 -3.98 22.16
CA THR A 471 -27.96 -5.37 22.25
C THR A 471 -27.59 -5.79 23.68
N THR A 472 -27.27 -4.82 24.53
CA THR A 472 -26.99 -5.02 25.95
C THR A 472 -28.27 -5.32 26.74
N ASP A 473 -28.21 -6.31 27.63
CA ASP A 473 -29.29 -6.56 28.59
C ASP A 473 -29.37 -5.44 29.64
N GLY A 474 -30.59 -4.95 29.90
CA GLY A 474 -30.85 -3.94 30.92
C GLY A 474 -31.04 -2.55 30.33
N THR A 475 -30.51 -1.54 31.02
CA THR A 475 -30.62 -0.13 30.63
C THR A 475 -29.25 0.37 30.18
N VAL A 476 -29.20 1.09 29.06
CA VAL A 476 -27.96 1.68 28.53
C VAL A 476 -28.12 3.16 28.22
N ASP A 477 -27.03 3.91 28.33
CA ASP A 477 -26.87 5.21 27.68
C ASP A 477 -26.20 4.99 26.31
N LEU A 478 -26.70 5.66 25.28
CA LEU A 478 -26.14 5.62 23.93
C LEU A 478 -25.24 6.83 23.72
N TYR A 479 -23.97 6.60 23.40
CA TYR A 479 -22.98 7.64 23.21
C TYR A 479 -22.38 7.57 21.80
N ASP A 480 -22.34 8.70 21.09
CA ASP A 480 -21.71 8.79 19.77
C ASP A 480 -20.22 9.09 19.90
N LEU A 481 -19.38 8.20 19.40
CA LEU A 481 -17.93 8.40 19.38
C LEU A 481 -17.46 9.37 18.28
N VAL A 482 -18.30 9.71 17.30
CA VAL A 482 -17.92 10.67 16.23
C VAL A 482 -18.09 12.11 16.69
N SER A 483 -19.23 12.44 17.31
CA SER A 483 -19.50 13.78 17.85
C SER A 483 -19.12 13.96 19.32
N HIS A 484 -18.80 12.87 20.03
CA HIS A 484 -18.55 12.87 21.48
C HIS A 484 -19.74 13.38 22.32
N THR A 485 -20.95 12.99 21.94
CA THR A 485 -22.19 13.38 22.64
C THR A 485 -23.07 12.18 22.99
N PHE A 486 -23.89 12.32 24.03
CA PHE A 486 -24.95 11.35 24.29
C PHE A 486 -26.06 11.50 23.25
N ILE A 487 -26.42 10.39 22.60
CA ILE A 487 -27.52 10.31 21.64
C ILE A 487 -28.84 10.24 22.40
N GLU A 488 -28.93 9.33 23.37
CA GLU A 488 -30.11 9.10 24.21
C GLU A 488 -29.68 8.41 25.51
N GLN A 489 -30.38 8.67 26.61
CA GLN A 489 -30.05 8.09 27.93
C GLN A 489 -31.16 7.18 28.44
N ASN A 490 -30.79 6.20 29.27
CA ASN A 490 -31.71 5.24 29.88
C ASN A 490 -32.56 4.44 28.87
N VAL A 491 -31.96 4.03 27.76
CA VAL A 491 -32.61 3.20 26.73
C VAL A 491 -32.66 1.74 27.20
N THR A 492 -33.84 1.10 27.11
CA THR A 492 -34.05 -0.27 27.60
C THR A 492 -34.28 -1.31 26.52
N LYS A 493 -34.71 -0.90 25.32
CA LYS A 493 -35.04 -1.82 24.22
C LYS A 493 -34.69 -1.25 22.86
N GLU A 494 -35.30 -0.11 22.54
CA GLU A 494 -35.14 0.54 21.25
C GLU A 494 -35.31 2.05 21.39
N THR A 495 -34.74 2.80 20.48
CA THR A 495 -34.91 4.25 20.32
C THR A 495 -34.74 4.62 18.85
N GLU A 496 -35.07 5.87 18.50
CA GLU A 496 -34.82 6.43 17.18
C GLU A 496 -33.52 7.23 17.18
N ILE A 497 -32.64 6.98 16.22
CA ILE A 497 -31.39 7.75 16.00
C ILE A 497 -31.54 8.54 14.70
N GLN A 498 -31.39 9.86 14.79
CA GLN A 498 -31.35 10.75 13.64
C GLN A 498 -29.92 10.86 13.14
N ILE A 499 -29.72 10.65 11.84
CA ILE A 499 -28.40 10.74 11.19
C ILE A 499 -28.53 11.69 10.02
N LYS A 500 -27.75 12.79 10.04
CA LYS A 500 -27.78 13.78 8.96
C LYS A 500 -27.27 13.19 7.66
N SER A 501 -27.52 13.91 6.57
CA SER A 501 -27.06 13.52 5.24
C SER A 501 -25.54 13.30 5.20
N THR A 502 -25.08 12.21 4.60
CA THR A 502 -23.66 11.89 4.41
C THR A 502 -22.81 11.85 5.70
N GLU A 503 -23.45 11.69 6.86
CA GLU A 503 -22.78 11.62 8.16
C GLU A 503 -22.84 10.20 8.72
N ALA A 504 -21.95 9.91 9.66
CA ALA A 504 -21.90 8.64 10.38
C ALA A 504 -22.02 8.87 11.89
N VAL A 505 -22.55 7.88 12.58
CA VAL A 505 -22.64 7.81 14.04
C VAL A 505 -22.00 6.49 14.46
N ILE A 506 -21.15 6.53 15.49
CA ILE A 506 -20.62 5.31 16.10
C ILE A 506 -21.20 5.19 17.51
N VAL A 507 -22.21 4.32 17.64
CA VAL A 507 -23.00 4.13 18.85
C VAL A 507 -22.29 3.18 19.81
N LEU A 508 -21.80 3.72 20.93
CA LEU A 508 -21.36 2.97 22.10
C LEU A 508 -22.54 2.77 23.06
N GLU A 509 -22.84 1.51 23.39
CA GLU A 509 -23.81 1.17 24.44
C GLU A 509 -23.14 1.15 25.82
N ILE A 510 -23.48 2.07 26.70
CA ILE A 510 -22.90 2.16 28.06
C ILE A 510 -23.92 1.61 29.08
N PRO A 511 -23.68 0.46 29.73
CA PRO A 511 -24.57 -0.05 30.76
C PRO A 511 -24.78 0.94 31.92
N VAL A 512 -26.03 1.06 32.39
CA VAL A 512 -26.40 1.88 33.55
C VAL A 512 -26.58 0.97 34.78
N ASP A 513 -25.64 1.03 35.73
CA ASP A 513 -25.76 0.35 37.03
C ASP A 513 -26.64 1.14 38.01
N GLU A 514 -27.29 0.46 38.98
CA GLU A 514 -28.14 1.09 40.01
C GLU A 514 -27.35 2.08 40.92
N GLY A 515 -27.25 3.35 40.49
CA GLY A 515 -26.76 4.47 41.28
C GLY A 515 -25.76 5.37 40.53
N ASP A 516 -26.25 6.48 39.99
CA ASP A 516 -25.53 7.56 39.28
C ASP A 516 -24.40 7.10 38.34
N ASN A 517 -24.64 7.15 37.03
CA ASN A 517 -23.62 6.96 35.99
C ASN A 517 -22.40 7.88 36.25
N GLN A 518 -21.37 7.34 36.90
CA GLN A 518 -20.06 7.97 37.07
C GLN A 518 -19.13 7.63 35.90
N TYR A 519 -19.66 7.47 34.69
CA TYR A 519 -18.84 7.46 33.48
C TYR A 519 -18.29 8.88 33.27
N LYS A 520 -17.18 9.19 33.95
CA LYS A 520 -16.39 10.38 33.61
C LYS A 520 -15.78 10.10 32.25
N ILE A 521 -16.33 10.71 31.20
CA ILE A 521 -15.73 10.72 29.85
C ILE A 521 -14.25 11.18 29.93
N ASP A 522 -13.90 12.00 30.95
CA ASP A 522 -12.52 12.43 31.29
C ASP A 522 -11.59 11.33 31.82
N ARG A 523 -12.10 10.20 32.31
CA ARG A 523 -11.30 8.98 32.50
C ARG A 523 -11.39 8.21 31.18
N LYS A 524 -10.37 8.41 30.31
CA LYS A 524 -10.02 7.56 29.15
C LYS A 524 -10.79 6.24 29.20
N VAL A 525 -11.77 6.05 28.31
CA VAL A 525 -12.69 4.92 28.22
C VAL A 525 -11.97 3.60 28.52
N GLU A 526 -11.95 3.22 29.80
CA GLU A 526 -11.70 1.88 30.31
C GLU A 526 -10.48 1.16 29.72
N HIS A 527 -10.67 0.57 28.53
CA HIS A 527 -9.94 -0.60 28.08
C HIS A 527 -9.91 -0.96 26.58
N SER A 528 -10.46 -0.19 25.61
CA SER A 528 -10.38 -0.65 24.19
C SER A 528 -10.66 0.37 23.08
N VAL A 529 -11.06 1.61 23.40
CA VAL A 529 -11.48 2.58 22.39
C VAL A 529 -10.77 3.90 22.65
N THR A 530 -9.81 4.24 21.79
CA THR A 530 -9.15 5.55 21.86
C THR A 530 -9.90 6.48 20.92
N ALA A 531 -10.67 7.40 21.52
CA ALA A 531 -11.68 8.16 20.80
C ALA A 531 -11.24 9.59 20.45
N ASN A 532 -10.09 10.08 20.91
CA ASN A 532 -9.79 11.52 20.78
C ASN A 532 -8.53 11.78 19.96
N VAL A 533 -8.69 11.82 18.64
CA VAL A 533 -7.72 12.46 17.75
C VAL A 533 -8.25 13.87 17.44
N PRO A 534 -7.65 14.93 18.03
CA PRO A 534 -8.31 16.22 18.14
C PRO A 534 -8.18 17.11 16.88
N VAL A 535 -7.73 16.54 15.76
CA VAL A 535 -7.55 17.24 14.48
C VAL A 535 -7.78 16.27 13.32
N ALA A 536 -8.33 16.75 12.21
CA ALA A 536 -8.44 16.05 10.94
C ALA A 536 -8.06 16.99 9.80
N THR A 537 -7.23 16.51 8.89
CA THR A 537 -6.78 17.23 7.69
C THR A 537 -7.17 16.45 6.44
N ASN A 538 -7.80 17.10 5.46
CA ASN A 538 -8.13 16.48 4.17
C ASN A 538 -7.59 17.35 3.04
N ILE A 539 -6.93 16.73 2.07
CA ILE A 539 -6.68 17.34 0.77
C ILE A 539 -7.98 17.30 -0.02
N VAL A 540 -8.43 18.45 -0.51
CA VAL A 540 -9.72 18.59 -1.22
C VAL A 540 -9.52 19.23 -2.59
N GLY A 541 -10.38 18.86 -3.55
CA GLY A 541 -10.41 19.47 -4.88
C GLY A 541 -9.28 19.04 -5.82
N ILE A 542 -8.55 17.97 -5.50
CA ILE A 542 -7.46 17.43 -6.32
C ILE A 542 -7.85 16.10 -6.94
N SER A 543 -7.93 16.07 -8.27
CA SER A 543 -8.06 14.82 -9.02
C SER A 543 -6.74 14.06 -9.04
N GLN A 544 -6.81 12.73 -8.93
CA GLN A 544 -5.64 11.84 -8.84
C GLN A 544 -4.75 11.89 -10.09
N TYR A 545 -5.33 12.18 -11.27
CA TYR A 545 -4.66 12.02 -12.57
C TYR A 545 -4.66 13.27 -13.45
N GLU A 546 -5.27 14.36 -12.97
CA GLU A 546 -5.22 15.62 -13.71
C GLU A 546 -3.88 16.33 -13.50
N PRO A 547 -3.30 16.92 -14.56
CA PRO A 547 -2.08 17.68 -14.42
C PRO A 547 -2.22 18.92 -13.53
N ILE A 548 -1.32 19.02 -12.57
CA ILE A 548 -1.07 20.18 -11.74
C ILE A 548 -0.03 21.05 -12.45
N SER A 549 -0.46 22.23 -12.87
CA SER A 549 0.38 23.26 -13.50
C SER A 549 0.70 24.40 -12.52
N ASP A 550 1.51 25.37 -12.94
CA ASP A 550 1.78 26.56 -12.13
C ASP A 550 0.48 27.27 -11.73
N ASN A 551 0.41 27.69 -10.46
CA ASN A 551 -0.77 28.31 -9.84
C ASN A 551 -1.92 27.35 -9.50
N TYR A 552 -1.73 26.03 -9.61
CA TYR A 552 -2.71 25.08 -9.11
C TYR A 552 -2.84 25.18 -7.57
N PRO A 553 -4.05 25.43 -7.05
CA PRO A 553 -4.28 25.53 -5.63
C PRO A 553 -4.32 24.14 -5.00
N ILE A 554 -3.52 23.92 -3.96
CA ILE A 554 -3.73 22.79 -3.03
C ILE A 554 -4.64 23.31 -1.92
N ASP A 555 -5.83 22.76 -1.78
CA ASP A 555 -6.74 23.13 -0.70
C ASP A 555 -6.73 22.07 0.40
N LEU A 556 -6.71 22.55 1.64
CA LEU A 556 -6.78 21.72 2.84
C LEU A 556 -8.02 22.08 3.63
N GLU A 557 -8.87 21.08 3.88
CA GLU A 557 -9.88 21.16 4.93
C GLU A 557 -9.24 20.72 6.25
N ILE A 558 -9.18 21.62 7.23
CA ILE A 558 -8.64 21.32 8.56
C ILE A 558 -9.71 21.59 9.60
N LYS A 559 -10.08 20.54 10.34
CA LYS A 559 -11.00 20.61 11.47
C LYS A 559 -10.25 20.19 12.74
N SER A 560 -10.49 20.90 13.83
CA SER A 560 -9.88 20.64 15.14
C SER A 560 -10.90 20.79 16.25
N THR A 561 -10.64 20.15 17.39
CA THR A 561 -11.41 20.40 18.61
C THR A 561 -10.94 21.69 19.29
N ASP A 562 -11.74 22.20 20.24
CA ASP A 562 -11.49 23.48 20.89
C ASP A 562 -10.09 23.64 21.52
N ASP A 563 -9.52 22.54 22.01
CA ASP A 563 -8.29 22.48 22.80
C ASP A 563 -7.02 22.23 21.97
N ALA A 564 -7.14 21.86 20.70
CA ALA A 564 -6.03 21.43 19.85
C ALA A 564 -5.82 22.36 18.66
N ALA A 565 -5.55 23.64 18.95
CA ALA A 565 -5.30 24.64 17.94
C ALA A 565 -4.13 24.23 17.03
N VAL A 566 -4.29 24.44 15.72
CA VAL A 566 -3.23 24.16 14.75
C VAL A 566 -2.03 25.05 15.00
N SER A 567 -0.83 24.45 15.03
CA SER A 567 0.43 25.14 15.32
C SER A 567 1.44 25.08 14.18
N ASP A 568 1.37 24.08 13.31
CA ASP A 568 2.25 23.97 12.14
C ASP A 568 1.53 23.19 11.04
N ILE A 569 1.71 23.63 9.80
CA ILE A 569 1.26 22.92 8.60
C ILE A 569 2.47 22.81 7.69
N THR A 570 2.83 21.59 7.32
CA THR A 570 3.90 21.30 6.36
C THR A 570 3.33 20.49 5.21
N ILE A 571 3.56 20.93 3.98
CA ILE A 571 3.22 20.14 2.78
C ILE A 571 4.53 19.59 2.23
N TYR A 572 4.54 18.29 1.98
CA TYR A 572 5.65 17.56 1.38
C TYR A 572 5.25 17.07 0.00
N ILE A 573 6.23 16.99 -0.88
CA ILE A 573 6.15 16.29 -2.17
C ILE A 573 7.31 15.30 -2.18
N ASP A 574 7.00 14.01 -2.31
CA ASP A 574 7.95 12.89 -2.19
C ASP A 574 8.83 12.99 -0.92
N GLY A 575 8.20 13.28 0.22
CA GLY A 575 8.87 13.44 1.51
C GLY A 575 9.71 14.72 1.67
N ARG A 576 9.78 15.58 0.64
CA ARG A 576 10.49 16.88 0.73
C ARG A 576 9.51 18.00 1.08
N PRO A 577 9.77 18.79 2.14
CA PRO A 577 8.91 19.91 2.49
C PRO A 577 9.00 21.00 1.42
N VAL A 578 7.85 21.35 0.83
CA VAL A 578 7.69 22.40 -0.18
C VAL A 578 6.97 23.64 0.37
N PHE A 579 6.21 23.46 1.44
CA PHE A 579 5.55 24.53 2.18
C PHE A 579 5.64 24.26 3.68
N LYS A 580 5.83 25.31 4.47
CA LYS A 580 5.76 25.25 5.93
C LYS A 580 5.24 26.58 6.47
N ASN A 581 4.11 26.56 7.15
CA ASN A 581 3.54 27.77 7.75
C ASN A 581 2.66 27.45 8.98
N VAL A 582 2.58 28.40 9.91
CA VAL A 582 1.74 28.39 11.10
C VAL A 582 0.34 28.96 10.85
N THR A 583 0.14 29.71 9.76
CA THR A 583 -1.16 30.30 9.40
C THR A 583 -1.45 30.02 7.93
N TYR A 584 -2.33 29.07 7.66
CA TYR A 584 -2.76 28.76 6.29
C TYR A 584 -3.83 29.77 5.88
N THR A 585 -3.47 30.70 5.00
CA THR A 585 -4.34 31.84 4.70
C THR A 585 -4.92 31.87 3.29
N GLN A 586 -4.56 30.95 2.38
CA GLN A 586 -5.16 30.66 1.05
C GLN A 586 -4.36 29.51 0.40
N PRO A 587 -4.90 28.76 -0.59
CA PRO A 587 -4.30 27.53 -1.07
C PRO A 587 -2.80 27.67 -1.28
N TYR A 588 -2.05 26.69 -0.78
CA TYR A 588 -0.67 26.56 -1.17
C TYR A 588 -0.64 26.37 -2.67
N VAL A 589 -0.08 27.35 -3.36
CA VAL A 589 0.20 27.24 -4.78
C VAL A 589 1.47 26.42 -4.93
N VAL A 590 1.35 25.28 -5.60
CA VAL A 590 2.51 24.47 -5.95
C VAL A 590 3.42 25.28 -6.86
N LYS A 591 4.70 25.37 -6.49
CA LYS A 591 5.74 25.91 -7.37
C LYS A 591 6.27 24.80 -8.26
N VAL A 592 5.58 24.57 -9.37
CA VAL A 592 5.87 23.45 -10.28
C VAL A 592 7.27 23.58 -10.89
N ASP A 593 7.76 24.81 -11.12
CA ASP A 593 9.14 25.08 -11.55
C ASP A 593 10.24 24.49 -10.64
N GLU A 594 9.98 24.34 -9.34
CA GLU A 594 10.93 23.79 -8.36
C GLU A 594 10.90 22.25 -8.28
N LEU A 595 9.94 21.63 -8.96
CA LEU A 595 9.69 20.19 -8.99
C LEU A 595 10.11 19.60 -10.33
N VAL A 596 10.13 18.27 -10.36
CA VAL A 596 10.32 17.50 -11.58
C VAL A 596 8.96 17.09 -12.15
N ASN A 597 8.93 16.74 -13.44
CA ASN A 597 7.71 16.35 -14.14
C ASN A 597 7.27 14.92 -13.77
N GLY A 598 5.97 14.62 -13.79
CA GLY A 598 5.44 13.26 -13.63
C GLY A 598 4.61 13.05 -12.36
N TYR A 599 4.45 11.80 -11.94
CA TYR A 599 3.67 11.43 -10.75
C TYR A 599 4.47 11.64 -9.46
N HIS A 600 3.81 12.19 -8.46
CA HIS A 600 4.36 12.50 -7.14
C HIS A 600 3.36 12.17 -6.02
N LEU A 601 3.88 11.89 -4.83
CA LEU A 601 3.07 11.80 -3.61
C LEU A 601 3.07 13.16 -2.89
N LEU A 602 1.89 13.77 -2.81
CA LEU A 602 1.62 14.93 -1.97
C LEU A 602 1.24 14.44 -0.57
N GLU A 603 1.90 14.99 0.45
CA GLU A 603 1.56 14.78 1.85
C GLU A 603 1.29 16.12 2.52
N ALA A 604 0.17 16.24 3.21
CA ALA A 604 -0.13 17.37 4.09
C ALA A 604 -0.05 16.92 5.54
N GLU A 605 0.93 17.43 6.29
CA GLU A 605 1.09 17.23 7.73
C GLU A 605 0.56 18.46 8.48
N VAL A 606 -0.29 18.23 9.46
CA VAL A 606 -0.79 19.25 10.39
C VAL A 606 -0.42 18.87 11.81
N THR A 607 0.23 19.78 12.53
CA THR A 607 0.62 19.62 13.93
C THR A 607 -0.13 20.59 14.81
N THR A 608 -0.76 20.10 15.86
CA THR A 608 -1.46 20.90 16.87
C THR A 608 -0.50 21.44 17.94
N ASN A 609 -0.93 22.45 18.71
CA ASN A 609 -0.17 23.04 19.82
C ASN A 609 0.16 22.04 20.95
N THR A 610 -0.52 20.90 21.02
CA THR A 610 -0.24 19.79 21.95
C THR A 610 0.80 18.81 21.41
N GLY A 611 1.21 18.96 20.14
CA GLY A 611 2.18 18.09 19.47
C GLY A 611 1.56 16.94 18.67
N VAL A 612 0.24 16.77 18.70
CA VAL A 612 -0.46 15.74 17.89
C VAL A 612 -0.37 16.10 16.42
N LYS A 613 -0.04 15.11 15.58
CA LYS A 613 0.06 15.23 14.13
C LYS A 613 -1.06 14.47 13.42
N ASP A 614 -1.54 15.01 12.31
CA ASP A 614 -2.39 14.33 11.35
C ASP A 614 -1.87 14.53 9.92
N TYR A 615 -2.18 13.57 9.05
CA TYR A 615 -1.63 13.50 7.69
C TYR A 615 -2.73 13.27 6.66
N SER A 616 -2.63 13.87 5.48
CA SER A 616 -3.47 13.54 4.32
C SER A 616 -2.58 13.32 3.10
N TYR A 617 -3.00 12.42 2.21
CA TYR A 617 -2.23 11.98 1.06
C TYR A 617 -3.00 12.21 -0.23
N ALA A 618 -2.27 12.53 -1.28
CA ALA A 618 -2.79 12.57 -2.63
C ALA A 618 -1.70 12.19 -3.63
N ARG A 619 -2.04 11.35 -4.62
CA ARG A 619 -1.22 11.21 -5.83
C ARG A 619 -1.55 12.37 -6.76
N ILE A 620 -0.51 13.02 -7.26
CA ILE A 620 -0.61 14.18 -8.15
C ILE A 620 0.30 14.02 -9.36
N PHE A 621 -0.09 14.60 -10.50
CA PHE A 621 0.74 14.67 -11.69
C PHE A 621 1.27 16.09 -11.88
N ILE A 622 2.58 16.31 -11.73
CA ILE A 622 3.23 17.62 -11.91
C ILE A 622 3.59 17.83 -13.38
N GLN A 623 3.13 18.94 -13.97
CA GLN A 623 3.43 19.35 -15.34
C GLN A 623 4.30 20.61 -15.38
N LYS A 624 5.60 20.45 -15.69
CA LYS A 624 6.56 21.57 -15.75
C LYS A 624 6.57 22.34 -17.08
N GLU A 625 6.29 21.65 -18.17
CA GLU A 625 6.34 22.21 -19.53
C GLU A 625 4.92 22.41 -20.07
N GLU A 626 4.73 23.35 -21.02
CA GLU A 626 3.43 23.52 -21.69
C GLU A 626 2.95 22.22 -22.34
N ASN A 627 3.87 21.32 -22.74
CA ASN A 627 3.57 19.99 -23.26
C ASN A 627 4.55 18.93 -22.70
N PRO A 628 4.27 18.32 -21.54
CA PRO A 628 5.19 17.38 -20.87
C PRO A 628 5.21 15.99 -21.52
N TYR A 629 4.36 15.81 -22.53
CA TYR A 629 4.07 14.54 -23.13
C TYR A 629 4.83 14.37 -24.44
N LEU A 630 5.50 13.23 -24.57
CA LEU A 630 6.00 12.72 -25.84
C LEU A 630 4.82 12.34 -26.76
N ILE A 631 3.74 11.82 -26.18
CA ILE A 631 2.43 11.62 -26.81
C ILE A 631 1.35 12.05 -25.81
N ASN A 632 0.39 12.88 -26.21
CA ASN A 632 -0.84 13.15 -25.47
C ASN A 632 -2.03 13.05 -26.43
N ALA A 633 -2.47 11.83 -26.70
CA ALA A 633 -3.50 11.57 -27.69
C ALA A 633 -4.79 11.12 -27.00
N HIS A 634 -5.82 11.96 -27.05
CA HIS A 634 -7.18 11.56 -26.67
C HIS A 634 -7.88 10.88 -27.84
N ALA A 635 -9.08 10.32 -27.63
CA ALA A 635 -9.86 9.63 -28.65
C ALA A 635 -9.91 10.34 -30.02
N HIS A 636 -10.08 11.68 -30.03
CA HIS A 636 -10.08 12.46 -31.28
C HIS A 636 -8.71 12.49 -31.99
N ASP A 637 -7.61 12.57 -31.24
CA ASP A 637 -6.25 12.55 -31.78
C ASP A 637 -5.88 11.15 -32.29
N LEU A 638 -6.24 10.11 -31.52
CA LEU A 638 -6.05 8.72 -31.88
C LEU A 638 -6.82 8.36 -33.17
N ALA A 639 -7.99 8.96 -33.40
CA ALA A 639 -8.75 8.77 -34.63
C ALA A 639 -8.04 9.30 -35.89
N ASN A 640 -7.05 10.19 -35.72
CA ASN A 640 -6.23 10.71 -36.83
C ASN A 640 -4.94 9.90 -37.04
N TRP A 641 -4.68 8.86 -36.26
CA TRP A 641 -3.56 7.96 -36.49
C TRP A 641 -3.70 7.19 -37.80
N THR A 642 -2.58 6.66 -38.29
CA THR A 642 -2.58 5.94 -39.57
C THR A 642 -2.95 4.47 -39.37
N SER A 643 -3.63 3.88 -40.37
CA SER A 643 -3.93 2.45 -40.36
C SER A 643 -2.64 1.64 -40.35
N TYR A 644 -2.53 0.74 -39.40
CA TYR A 644 -1.41 -0.17 -39.24
C TYR A 644 -1.82 -1.59 -39.65
N LYS A 645 -1.04 -2.22 -40.53
CA LYS A 645 -1.27 -3.59 -41.03
C LYS A 645 -2.72 -3.84 -41.51
N GLU A 646 -3.34 -2.84 -42.15
CA GLU A 646 -4.73 -2.82 -42.63
C GLU A 646 -5.82 -2.86 -41.53
N GLY A 647 -5.50 -2.41 -40.32
CA GLY A 647 -6.48 -2.24 -39.25
C GLY A 647 -7.43 -1.06 -39.44
N SER A 648 -8.51 -1.04 -38.66
CA SER A 648 -9.52 0.01 -38.66
C SER A 648 -9.43 0.91 -37.42
N ILE A 649 -9.88 2.15 -37.59
CA ILE A 649 -9.93 3.19 -36.56
C ILE A 649 -11.30 3.85 -36.65
N GLN A 650 -12.07 3.81 -35.59
CA GLN A 650 -13.44 4.33 -35.56
C GLN A 650 -13.69 5.12 -34.27
N LEU A 651 -13.90 6.42 -34.40
CA LEU A 651 -14.35 7.27 -33.29
C LEU A 651 -15.82 6.97 -32.94
N ARG A 652 -16.14 6.86 -31.64
CA ARG A 652 -17.48 6.60 -31.09
C ARG A 652 -17.88 7.64 -30.03
N GLU A 653 -19.09 7.49 -29.49
CA GLU A 653 -19.76 8.33 -28.47
C GLU A 653 -19.29 9.79 -28.38
N GLU A 654 -19.93 10.70 -29.13
CA GLU A 654 -19.70 12.15 -29.08
C GLU A 654 -18.24 12.58 -28.80
N TYR A 655 -17.24 11.93 -29.45
CA TYR A 655 -15.80 12.24 -29.38
C TYR A 655 -15.04 11.77 -28.12
N LYS A 656 -15.56 10.84 -27.30
CA LYS A 656 -14.91 10.42 -26.05
C LYS A 656 -14.05 9.14 -26.13
N GLU A 657 -14.29 8.30 -27.13
CA GLU A 657 -13.62 6.99 -27.28
C GLU A 657 -13.31 6.66 -28.74
N VAL A 658 -12.20 5.93 -28.97
CA VAL A 658 -11.84 5.39 -30.28
C VAL A 658 -11.77 3.88 -30.21
N VAL A 659 -12.35 3.21 -31.21
CA VAL A 659 -12.22 1.76 -31.39
C VAL A 659 -11.18 1.49 -32.45
N ILE A 660 -10.13 0.78 -32.06
CA ILE A 660 -8.99 0.40 -32.89
C ILE A 660 -8.98 -1.12 -33.00
N GLY A 661 -8.94 -1.65 -34.23
CA GLY A 661 -8.95 -3.10 -34.44
C GLY A 661 -9.53 -3.50 -35.79
N ARG A 662 -9.96 -4.75 -35.91
CA ARG A 662 -10.37 -5.46 -37.14
C ARG A 662 -9.23 -5.76 -38.09
N LYS A 663 -8.99 -7.07 -38.25
CA LYS A 663 -7.87 -7.75 -38.90
C LYS A 663 -6.72 -8.06 -37.93
N SER A 664 -6.26 -9.31 -37.94
CA SER A 664 -5.23 -9.84 -37.04
C SER A 664 -3.93 -9.06 -37.16
N ASN A 665 -3.44 -8.58 -36.02
CA ASN A 665 -2.30 -7.69 -35.85
C ASN A 665 -2.45 -6.32 -36.54
N GLY A 666 -3.67 -5.96 -36.94
CA GLY A 666 -4.03 -4.67 -37.51
C GLY A 666 -4.51 -3.70 -36.43
N GLY A 667 -4.25 -2.42 -36.64
CA GLY A 667 -4.84 -1.37 -35.81
C GLY A 667 -4.43 0.03 -36.25
N ALA A 668 -3.94 0.82 -35.30
CA ALA A 668 -3.52 2.21 -35.50
C ALA A 668 -2.04 2.38 -35.12
N ILE A 669 -1.31 3.24 -35.84
CA ILE A 669 0.06 3.63 -35.51
C ILE A 669 0.22 5.15 -35.53
N SER A 670 0.93 5.66 -34.54
CA SER A 670 1.23 7.09 -34.39
C SER A 670 2.17 7.60 -35.48
N GLU A 671 2.22 8.92 -35.64
CA GLU A 671 3.36 9.57 -36.28
C GLU A 671 4.65 9.31 -35.47
N PRO A 672 5.84 9.36 -36.10
CA PRO A 672 7.12 9.26 -35.41
C PRO A 672 7.30 10.32 -34.31
N PHE A 673 7.88 9.91 -33.19
CA PHE A 673 8.26 10.79 -32.07
C PHE A 673 9.60 10.34 -31.46
N GLU A 674 10.32 11.25 -30.81
CA GLU A 674 11.59 10.92 -30.14
C GLU A 674 11.34 10.43 -28.71
N ILE A 675 11.96 9.33 -28.32
CA ILE A 675 12.03 8.83 -26.94
C ILE A 675 13.49 8.75 -26.49
N ASP A 676 13.77 9.11 -25.24
CA ASP A 676 15.10 9.00 -24.64
C ASP A 676 15.12 7.96 -23.52
N PHE A 677 15.64 6.76 -23.79
CA PHE A 677 15.75 5.67 -22.82
C PHE A 677 16.79 5.91 -21.72
N SER A 678 17.55 7.02 -21.78
CA SER A 678 18.31 7.50 -20.62
C SER A 678 17.41 8.09 -19.53
N GLN A 679 16.19 8.53 -19.87
CA GLN A 679 15.16 9.00 -18.94
C GLN A 679 14.27 7.85 -18.43
N VAL A 680 13.21 8.16 -17.67
CA VAL A 680 12.20 7.20 -17.22
C VAL A 680 10.90 7.43 -18.00
N PRO A 681 10.78 6.89 -19.23
CA PRO A 681 9.55 7.03 -20.01
C PRO A 681 8.43 6.21 -19.37
N MET A 682 7.34 6.88 -19.04
CA MET A 682 6.11 6.31 -18.51
C MET A 682 5.05 6.25 -19.60
N LEU A 683 4.33 5.13 -19.64
CA LEU A 683 3.09 4.96 -20.37
C LEU A 683 1.93 5.18 -19.39
N ASP A 684 0.96 5.97 -19.82
CA ASP A 684 -0.32 6.19 -19.16
C ASP A 684 -1.41 5.97 -20.22
N LEU A 685 -2.13 4.87 -20.09
CA LEU A 685 -3.08 4.39 -21.08
C LEU A 685 -4.44 4.20 -20.42
N GLN A 686 -5.49 4.77 -21.01
CA GLN A 686 -6.86 4.58 -20.55
C GLN A 686 -7.64 3.78 -21.59
N VAL A 687 -8.03 2.57 -21.22
CA VAL A 687 -8.77 1.63 -22.07
C VAL A 687 -10.15 1.42 -21.46
N GLU A 688 -11.21 1.69 -22.21
CA GLU A 688 -12.58 1.53 -21.75
C GLU A 688 -12.99 0.04 -21.73
N GLY A 689 -12.57 -0.70 -22.75
CA GLY A 689 -12.93 -2.10 -22.96
C GLY A 689 -12.42 -2.62 -24.30
N PHE A 690 -12.66 -3.89 -24.57
CA PHE A 690 -12.16 -4.57 -25.77
C PHE A 690 -12.97 -5.84 -26.05
N THR A 691 -12.86 -6.42 -27.24
CA THR A 691 -13.61 -7.66 -27.64
C THR A 691 -12.75 -8.91 -27.76
N GLY A 692 -11.42 -8.77 -27.69
CA GLY A 692 -10.44 -9.84 -27.72
C GLY A 692 -9.06 -9.31 -27.34
N THR A 693 -8.03 -10.14 -27.37
CA THR A 693 -6.69 -9.67 -26.97
C THR A 693 -6.17 -8.58 -27.89
N TRP A 694 -5.44 -7.63 -27.31
CA TRP A 694 -4.82 -6.52 -28.00
C TRP A 694 -3.38 -6.30 -27.52
N SER A 695 -2.54 -5.71 -28.36
CA SER A 695 -1.14 -5.44 -28.03
C SER A 695 -0.78 -3.98 -28.23
N LEU A 696 0.17 -3.50 -27.43
CA LEU A 696 0.82 -2.20 -27.60
C LEU A 696 2.27 -2.43 -28.02
N ILE A 697 2.64 -1.91 -29.18
CA ILE A 697 3.94 -2.14 -29.81
C ILE A 697 4.68 -0.82 -29.94
N LEU A 698 5.92 -0.79 -29.46
CA LEU A 698 6.89 0.24 -29.79
C LEU A 698 7.70 -0.20 -31.00
N LYS A 699 7.73 0.62 -32.04
CA LYS A 699 8.49 0.36 -33.26
C LYS A 699 9.61 1.38 -33.42
N ASP A 700 10.85 0.93 -33.54
CA ASP A 700 11.99 1.79 -33.85
C ASP A 700 12.00 2.15 -35.34
N VAL A 701 12.03 3.44 -35.66
CA VAL A 701 11.95 3.94 -37.04
C VAL A 701 13.22 3.62 -37.82
N SER A 702 14.38 3.62 -37.15
CA SER A 702 15.68 3.47 -37.81
C SER A 702 15.98 2.04 -38.23
N THR A 703 15.58 1.06 -37.40
CA THR A 703 15.85 -0.37 -37.59
C THR A 703 14.63 -1.18 -38.04
N ASP A 704 13.44 -0.57 -38.01
CA ASP A 704 12.14 -1.22 -38.27
C ASP A 704 11.81 -2.34 -37.23
N GLN A 705 12.52 -2.39 -36.11
CA GLN A 705 12.30 -3.39 -35.06
C GLN A 705 11.06 -3.08 -34.23
N GLU A 706 10.24 -4.10 -33.98
CA GLU A 706 9.05 -4.03 -33.12
C GLU A 706 9.33 -4.67 -31.74
N PHE A 707 8.88 -3.99 -30.68
CA PHE A 707 8.99 -4.40 -29.28
C PHE A 707 7.64 -4.26 -28.59
N TYR A 708 7.24 -5.26 -27.79
CA TYR A 708 6.01 -5.19 -27.03
C TYR A 708 6.16 -4.34 -25.77
N LEU A 709 5.23 -3.41 -25.57
CA LEU A 709 4.97 -2.74 -24.29
C LEU A 709 3.85 -3.45 -23.52
N LEU A 710 2.85 -3.93 -24.26
CA LEU A 710 1.82 -4.85 -23.78
C LEU A 710 1.65 -5.91 -24.87
N LYS A 711 1.48 -7.17 -24.48
CA LYS A 711 1.42 -8.30 -25.41
C LYS A 711 0.26 -9.20 -25.06
N ASP A 712 -0.55 -9.55 -26.05
CA ASP A 712 -1.73 -10.41 -25.88
C ASP A 712 -2.59 -9.92 -24.70
N SER A 713 -2.64 -8.59 -24.53
CA SER A 713 -3.20 -7.92 -23.37
C SER A 713 -4.71 -8.05 -23.38
N THR A 714 -5.21 -8.13 -22.16
CA THR A 714 -6.63 -8.21 -21.85
C THR A 714 -6.94 -7.12 -20.85
N GLU A 715 -6.20 -6.02 -20.85
CA GLU A 715 -6.33 -5.00 -19.81
C GLU A 715 -7.37 -3.95 -20.19
N SER A 716 -8.09 -3.43 -19.20
CA SER A 716 -8.85 -2.18 -19.32
C SER A 716 -8.82 -1.41 -18.00
N GLY A 717 -9.27 -0.16 -18.01
CA GLY A 717 -9.04 0.82 -16.94
C GLY A 717 -7.85 1.73 -17.24
N HIS A 718 -7.25 2.25 -16.17
CA HIS A 718 -6.13 3.20 -16.24
C HIS A 718 -4.81 2.46 -15.97
N ILE A 719 -4.06 2.20 -17.03
CA ILE A 719 -2.80 1.44 -17.02
C ILE A 719 -1.65 2.43 -17.00
N ILE A 720 -0.88 2.45 -15.90
CA ILE A 720 0.31 3.29 -15.76
C ILE A 720 1.53 2.39 -15.54
N THR A 721 2.51 2.45 -16.42
CA THR A 721 3.70 1.59 -16.32
C THR A 721 4.95 2.26 -16.87
N SER A 722 6.12 1.85 -16.38
CA SER A 722 7.37 2.21 -17.03
C SER A 722 7.50 1.45 -18.34
N MET A 723 7.64 2.20 -19.43
CA MET A 723 7.88 1.61 -20.75
C MET A 723 9.17 0.79 -20.74
N SER A 724 10.21 1.25 -20.04
CA SER A 724 11.47 0.54 -20.04
C SER A 724 11.39 -0.79 -19.29
N TYR A 725 10.59 -0.88 -18.23
CA TYR A 725 10.37 -2.12 -17.48
C TYR A 725 9.66 -3.12 -18.38
N ALA A 726 8.54 -2.68 -18.97
CA ALA A 726 7.74 -3.48 -19.89
C ALA A 726 8.56 -3.98 -21.09
N LEU A 727 9.33 -3.10 -21.73
CA LEU A 727 10.17 -3.44 -22.88
C LEU A 727 11.23 -4.48 -22.52
N ASN A 728 11.95 -4.31 -21.41
CA ASN A 728 12.96 -5.30 -20.99
C ASN A 728 12.32 -6.63 -20.61
N LYS A 729 11.20 -6.63 -19.88
CA LYS A 729 10.48 -7.83 -19.45
C LYS A 729 9.95 -8.62 -20.65
N LEU A 730 9.15 -7.97 -21.51
CA LEU A 730 8.44 -8.62 -22.61
C LEU A 730 9.32 -8.92 -23.83
N ASN A 731 10.48 -8.28 -23.95
CA ASN A 731 11.39 -8.44 -25.09
C ASN A 731 12.80 -8.84 -24.67
N SER A 732 12.88 -9.65 -23.60
CA SER A 732 14.13 -10.17 -23.05
C SER A 732 15.06 -10.73 -24.13
N GLY A 733 16.28 -10.20 -24.22
CA GLY A 733 17.30 -10.60 -25.20
C GLY A 733 17.16 -10.02 -26.60
N ARG A 734 16.13 -9.22 -26.85
CA ARG A 734 15.95 -8.49 -28.11
C ARG A 734 16.00 -6.98 -27.94
N PHE A 735 15.43 -6.45 -26.85
CA PHE A 735 15.45 -5.02 -26.59
C PHE A 735 16.86 -4.56 -26.18
N SER A 736 17.40 -3.58 -26.90
CA SER A 736 18.76 -3.06 -26.70
C SER A 736 18.88 -1.56 -26.96
N LEU A 737 17.75 -0.84 -27.05
CA LEU A 737 17.74 0.59 -27.32
C LEU A 737 18.24 1.36 -26.09
N LEU A 738 19.19 2.27 -26.33
CA LEU A 738 19.79 3.14 -25.31
C LEU A 738 19.86 4.58 -25.85
N GLY A 739 19.62 5.56 -24.99
CA GLY A 739 19.61 6.98 -25.37
C GLY A 739 18.41 7.32 -26.24
N LYS A 740 18.58 8.30 -27.14
CA LYS A 740 17.52 8.83 -28.01
C LYS A 740 17.27 7.96 -29.23
N HIS A 741 16.00 7.64 -29.48
CA HIS A 741 15.52 6.92 -30.67
C HIS A 741 14.25 7.57 -31.20
N GLU A 742 14.10 7.59 -32.53
CA GLU A 742 12.84 7.96 -33.17
C GLU A 742 11.99 6.69 -33.28
N VAL A 743 10.80 6.73 -32.71
CA VAL A 743 9.93 5.57 -32.52
C VAL A 743 8.49 5.88 -32.96
N GLN A 744 7.70 4.84 -33.17
CA GLN A 744 6.25 4.92 -33.36
C GLN A 744 5.56 3.98 -32.37
N LEU A 745 4.34 4.34 -31.98
CA LEU A 745 3.51 3.52 -31.09
C LEU A 745 2.33 2.95 -31.90
N ALA A 746 2.17 1.62 -31.85
CA ALA A 746 1.07 0.94 -32.51
C ALA A 746 0.17 0.23 -31.49
N ILE A 747 -1.14 0.43 -31.62
CA ILE A 747 -2.18 -0.30 -30.89
C ILE A 747 -2.81 -1.26 -31.90
N VAL A 748 -2.84 -2.55 -31.58
CA VAL A 748 -3.32 -3.59 -32.50
C VAL A 748 -4.28 -4.56 -31.81
N GLY A 749 -5.28 -5.04 -32.55
CA GLY A 749 -6.00 -6.24 -32.18
C GLY A 749 -5.22 -7.48 -32.62
N ASP A 750 -5.07 -8.48 -31.76
CA ASP A 750 -4.23 -9.65 -32.09
C ASP A 750 -4.95 -10.67 -33.01
N SER A 751 -6.29 -10.61 -33.06
CA SER A 751 -7.14 -11.47 -33.90
C SER A 751 -8.03 -10.67 -34.86
N ASP A 752 -8.65 -11.35 -35.83
CA ASP A 752 -9.48 -10.69 -36.85
C ASP A 752 -10.72 -10.00 -36.28
N ASP A 753 -11.20 -10.47 -35.11
CA ASP A 753 -12.38 -9.97 -34.40
C ASP A 753 -12.03 -9.21 -33.10
N SER A 754 -10.74 -8.97 -32.84
CA SER A 754 -10.27 -8.19 -31.68
C SER A 754 -10.33 -6.69 -31.97
N ASP A 755 -11.14 -5.97 -31.19
CA ASP A 755 -11.20 -4.52 -31.12
C ASP A 755 -10.81 -4.05 -29.71
N VAL A 756 -10.10 -2.94 -29.59
CA VAL A 756 -9.83 -2.25 -28.32
C VAL A 756 -10.40 -0.84 -28.36
N THR A 757 -11.06 -0.44 -27.28
CA THR A 757 -11.68 0.88 -27.10
C THR A 757 -10.81 1.71 -26.15
N VAL A 758 -10.25 2.79 -26.66
CA VAL A 758 -9.23 3.60 -25.98
C VAL A 758 -9.74 5.03 -25.80
N ASN A 759 -9.63 5.57 -24.59
CA ASN A 759 -10.00 6.95 -24.28
C ASN A 759 -8.79 7.88 -24.48
N SER A 760 -7.61 7.46 -24.02
CA SER A 760 -6.38 8.23 -24.17
C SER A 760 -5.09 7.41 -24.10
N VAL A 761 -4.07 7.86 -24.80
CA VAL A 761 -2.69 7.39 -24.71
C VAL A 761 -1.80 8.58 -24.35
N ARG A 762 -1.06 8.46 -23.26
CA ARG A 762 -0.10 9.46 -22.79
C ARG A 762 1.26 8.81 -22.58
N ILE A 763 2.31 9.45 -23.08
CA ILE A 763 3.70 9.10 -22.80
C ILE A 763 4.40 10.35 -22.30
N PHE A 764 5.11 10.27 -21.18
CA PHE A 764 5.90 11.37 -20.63
C PHE A 764 7.16 10.83 -19.95
N ASN A 765 8.14 11.69 -19.72
CA ASN A 765 9.30 11.34 -18.91
C ASN A 765 9.00 11.66 -17.43
N GLN A 766 9.05 10.63 -16.58
CA GLN A 766 9.05 10.79 -15.13
C GLN A 766 10.40 11.38 -14.71
N GLY A 767 10.36 12.57 -14.15
CA GLY A 767 11.52 13.18 -13.52
C GLY A 767 11.82 12.54 -12.18
N LEU A 768 13.11 12.46 -11.86
CA LEU A 768 13.61 11.96 -10.58
C LEU A 768 14.09 13.14 -9.74
N GLN A 769 13.41 13.46 -8.65
CA GLN A 769 13.75 14.61 -7.81
C GLN A 769 15.18 14.46 -7.25
N PRO A 770 16.11 15.40 -7.55
CA PRO A 770 17.45 15.31 -7.01
C PRO A 770 17.48 15.55 -5.50
N LEU A 771 18.18 14.68 -4.77
CA LEU A 771 18.53 14.88 -3.36
C LEU A 771 19.55 16.01 -3.25
N LYS A 772 19.28 16.98 -2.38
CA LYS A 772 20.18 18.12 -2.14
C LYS A 772 21.41 17.69 -1.33
N GLU A 773 22.49 18.47 -1.40
CA GLU A 773 23.76 18.22 -0.69
C GLU A 773 23.59 17.87 0.80
N ARG A 774 22.65 18.50 1.50
CA ARG A 774 22.40 18.23 2.91
C ARG A 774 21.75 16.86 3.15
N GLU A 775 20.83 16.48 2.27
CA GLU A 775 20.04 15.26 2.39
C GLU A 775 20.94 14.06 2.13
N TRP A 776 21.63 14.05 0.98
CA TRP A 776 22.42 12.88 0.61
C TRP A 776 23.63 12.62 1.49
N LYS A 777 24.20 13.61 2.17
CA LYS A 777 25.23 13.38 3.20
C LYS A 777 24.78 12.44 4.32
N SER A 778 23.47 12.29 4.51
CA SER A 778 22.84 11.37 5.47
C SER A 778 22.07 10.21 4.81
N SER A 779 22.07 10.14 3.48
CA SER A 779 21.32 9.11 2.72
C SER A 779 22.16 7.91 2.34
N PHE A 780 23.49 8.00 2.37
CA PHE A 780 24.41 6.90 2.06
C PHE A 780 24.59 5.96 3.27
N THR A 781 23.55 5.20 3.61
CA THR A 781 23.64 3.99 4.44
C THR A 781 23.20 2.78 3.61
N THR A 782 23.73 1.60 3.91
CA THR A 782 23.37 0.31 3.27
C THR A 782 21.87 0.05 3.30
N GLN A 783 21.22 0.45 4.39
CA GLN A 783 19.77 0.41 4.58
C GLN A 783 18.98 1.30 3.60
N LYS A 784 19.42 2.54 3.37
CA LYS A 784 18.67 3.46 2.49
C LYS A 784 18.84 3.11 1.01
N ILE A 785 19.82 2.28 0.68
CA ILE A 785 20.09 1.82 -0.68
C ILE A 785 19.01 0.88 -1.22
N THR A 786 18.34 0.08 -0.38
CA THR A 786 17.23 -0.79 -0.83
C THR A 786 15.97 0.01 -1.19
N HIS A 787 15.80 1.19 -0.59
CA HIS A 787 14.74 2.13 -0.90
C HIS A 787 15.09 3.07 -2.06
N TRP A 788 16.34 3.03 -2.56
CA TRP A 788 16.68 3.71 -3.80
C TRP A 788 16.07 2.90 -4.92
N GLN A 789 15.11 3.50 -5.60
CA GLN A 789 14.37 2.88 -6.69
C GLN A 789 15.32 2.09 -7.59
N SER A 790 15.19 0.75 -7.57
CA SER A 790 15.61 -0.06 -8.70
C SER A 790 15.11 0.65 -9.95
N ARG A 791 15.95 0.79 -10.98
CA ARG A 791 15.48 1.39 -12.23
C ARG A 791 14.22 0.64 -12.61
N LEU A 792 13.15 1.38 -12.82
CA LEU A 792 12.03 1.03 -13.70
C LEU A 792 12.52 0.66 -15.13
N ASN A 793 13.83 0.61 -15.41
CA ASN A 793 14.45 0.30 -16.70
C ASN A 793 15.54 -0.80 -16.59
N ALA A 794 15.77 -1.42 -15.43
CA ALA A 794 16.78 -2.47 -15.26
C ALA A 794 16.14 -3.69 -14.60
N LEU A 795 16.33 -4.87 -15.21
CA LEU A 795 15.93 -6.13 -14.60
C LEU A 795 16.91 -6.45 -13.48
N ALA A 796 16.68 -5.88 -12.31
CA ALA A 796 17.48 -6.11 -11.11
C ALA A 796 16.66 -5.92 -9.84
N LYS A 797 17.12 -6.60 -8.80
CA LYS A 797 16.52 -6.59 -7.46
C LYS A 797 17.57 -6.22 -6.43
N ILE A 798 17.16 -5.49 -5.40
CA ILE A 798 18.03 -5.02 -4.31
C ILE A 798 17.40 -5.43 -3.00
N ASN A 799 18.10 -6.21 -2.20
CA ASN A 799 17.65 -6.61 -0.86
C ASN A 799 18.76 -6.36 0.16
N TYR A 800 18.42 -6.20 1.43
CA TYR A 800 19.34 -6.07 2.56
C TYR A 800 19.33 -7.34 3.40
N TYR A 801 20.49 -7.97 3.53
CA TYR A 801 20.66 -9.18 4.35
C TYR A 801 22.02 -9.21 5.01
N GLN A 802 22.06 -9.56 6.29
CA GLN A 802 23.31 -9.75 7.05
C GLN A 802 24.32 -8.58 6.92
N GLY A 803 23.81 -7.34 6.90
CA GLY A 803 24.64 -6.15 6.84
C GLY A 803 25.00 -5.68 5.42
N THR A 804 24.64 -6.40 4.36
CA THR A 804 24.96 -6.03 2.98
C THR A 804 23.71 -5.74 2.15
N ALA A 805 23.84 -4.79 1.21
CA ALA A 805 22.88 -4.59 0.12
C ALA A 805 23.28 -5.46 -1.07
N ASN A 806 22.37 -6.28 -1.53
CA ASN A 806 22.59 -7.33 -2.51
C ASN A 806 21.94 -6.95 -3.84
N VAL A 807 22.74 -6.72 -4.87
CA VAL A 807 22.25 -6.35 -6.21
C VAL A 807 22.23 -7.59 -7.09
N LEU A 808 21.03 -8.08 -7.40
CA LEU A 808 20.79 -9.28 -8.20
C LEU A 808 20.50 -8.93 -9.66
N ASN A 809 21.15 -9.62 -10.60
CA ASN A 809 20.86 -9.51 -12.02
C ASN A 809 19.66 -10.38 -12.42
N LEU A 810 18.56 -9.75 -12.85
CA LEU A 810 17.37 -10.45 -13.37
C LEU A 810 17.27 -10.36 -14.90
N ASN A 811 18.30 -9.88 -15.60
CA ASN A 811 18.32 -9.83 -17.05
C ASN A 811 18.83 -11.17 -17.62
N PRO A 812 17.98 -11.97 -18.29
CA PRO A 812 18.39 -13.27 -18.82
C PRO A 812 19.43 -13.20 -19.94
N ASN A 813 19.55 -12.04 -20.59
CA ASN A 813 20.39 -11.88 -21.79
C ASN A 813 21.35 -10.69 -21.67
N GLY A 814 21.65 -10.24 -20.46
CA GLY A 814 22.48 -9.06 -20.25
C GLY A 814 22.79 -8.79 -18.80
N ASN A 815 23.15 -7.54 -18.52
CA ASN A 815 23.47 -7.11 -17.17
C ASN A 815 22.23 -6.52 -16.47
N GLY A 816 22.21 -6.63 -15.14
CA GLY A 816 21.20 -6.06 -14.27
C GLY A 816 21.88 -5.19 -13.23
N GLY A 817 21.24 -4.10 -12.82
CA GLY A 817 21.83 -3.22 -11.82
C GLY A 817 20.85 -2.28 -11.17
N MET A 818 21.30 -1.65 -10.11
CA MET A 818 20.58 -0.59 -9.42
C MET A 818 21.05 0.79 -9.87
N GLN A 819 20.15 1.77 -9.78
CA GLN A 819 20.50 3.19 -9.86
C GLN A 819 20.19 3.87 -8.53
N THR A 820 20.87 4.97 -8.25
CA THR A 820 20.48 5.88 -7.18
C THR A 820 19.44 6.89 -7.65
N SER A 821 18.84 7.67 -6.75
CA SER A 821 18.25 8.98 -7.12
C SER A 821 19.34 9.90 -7.70
N TYR A 822 18.95 11.01 -8.34
CA TYR A 822 19.91 12.08 -8.62
C TYR A 822 20.39 12.73 -7.32
N PHE A 823 21.65 13.13 -7.28
CA PHE A 823 22.28 13.86 -6.19
C PHE A 823 22.77 15.19 -6.72
N GLU A 824 22.41 16.30 -6.08
CA GLU A 824 23.03 17.60 -6.37
C GLU A 824 24.48 17.57 -5.86
N VAL A 825 25.45 17.51 -6.77
CA VAL A 825 26.88 17.41 -6.44
C VAL A 825 27.65 18.62 -6.96
N ASP A 826 28.42 19.25 -6.08
CA ASP A 826 29.32 20.35 -6.41
C ASP A 826 30.67 19.79 -6.89
N LEU A 827 30.88 19.76 -8.20
CA LEU A 827 32.11 19.21 -8.80
C LEU A 827 33.36 20.04 -8.45
N SER A 828 33.20 21.33 -8.12
CA SER A 828 34.31 22.20 -7.71
C SER A 828 34.98 21.72 -6.40
N LYS A 829 34.22 21.03 -5.55
CA LYS A 829 34.69 20.44 -4.28
C LYS A 829 35.37 19.08 -4.47
N LYS A 830 35.56 18.62 -5.72
CA LYS A 830 36.20 17.35 -6.09
C LYS A 830 35.57 16.16 -5.34
N PRO A 831 34.31 15.83 -5.66
CA PRO A 831 33.59 14.74 -5.06
C PRO A 831 34.23 13.38 -5.38
N GLN A 832 34.10 12.46 -4.42
CA GLN A 832 34.57 11.08 -4.50
C GLN A 832 33.42 10.13 -4.18
N PHE A 833 33.32 9.05 -4.96
CA PHE A 833 32.40 7.96 -4.69
C PHE A 833 33.17 6.77 -4.11
N LYS A 834 32.76 6.31 -2.94
CA LYS A 834 33.36 5.20 -2.22
C LYS A 834 32.37 4.03 -2.14
N ILE A 835 32.84 2.84 -2.43
CA ILE A 835 32.06 1.60 -2.38
C ILE A 835 32.90 0.52 -1.71
N LYS A 836 32.29 -0.26 -0.82
CA LYS A 836 32.87 -1.50 -0.30
C LYS A 836 32.06 -2.68 -0.81
N VAL A 837 32.68 -3.48 -1.68
CA VAL A 837 32.11 -4.73 -2.21
C VAL A 837 32.63 -5.87 -1.37
N GLU A 838 31.75 -6.60 -0.70
CA GLU A 838 32.09 -7.78 0.10
C GLU A 838 32.27 -8.99 -0.82
N GLU A 839 31.32 -9.19 -1.73
CA GLU A 839 31.26 -10.35 -2.63
C GLU A 839 30.74 -9.94 -4.01
N ALA A 840 31.21 -10.64 -5.05
CA ALA A 840 30.69 -10.52 -6.40
C ALA A 840 30.82 -11.89 -7.08
N ASP A 841 29.70 -12.47 -7.51
CA ASP A 841 29.67 -13.80 -8.14
C ASP A 841 30.46 -13.82 -9.45
N GLN A 842 30.26 -12.79 -10.26
CA GLN A 842 30.91 -12.62 -11.56
C GLN A 842 31.59 -11.26 -11.64
N LEU A 843 31.05 -10.34 -12.44
CA LEU A 843 31.64 -9.03 -12.67
C LEU A 843 30.69 -7.96 -12.13
N TRP A 844 31.24 -6.87 -11.65
CA TRP A 844 30.47 -5.69 -11.30
C TRP A 844 31.09 -4.43 -11.89
N SER A 845 30.27 -3.43 -12.15
CA SER A 845 30.71 -2.13 -12.63
C SER A 845 29.96 -1.00 -11.95
N LEU A 846 30.59 0.17 -11.91
CA LEU A 846 30.01 1.39 -11.38
C LEU A 846 30.08 2.48 -12.45
N LEU A 847 28.93 3.08 -12.75
CA LEU A 847 28.82 4.22 -13.65
C LEU A 847 28.31 5.46 -12.90
N VAL A 848 28.64 6.63 -13.43
CA VAL A 848 28.07 7.92 -13.07
C VAL A 848 27.38 8.52 -14.29
N TYR A 849 26.17 9.02 -14.10
CA TYR A 849 25.37 9.73 -15.09
C TYR A 849 25.20 11.18 -14.65
N VAL A 850 25.29 12.09 -15.61
CA VAL A 850 24.95 13.50 -15.42
C VAL A 850 23.54 13.67 -15.98
N GLU A 851 22.64 14.33 -15.26
CA GLU A 851 21.22 14.47 -15.66
C GLU A 851 21.02 15.01 -17.10
N SER A 852 21.93 15.86 -17.56
CA SER A 852 21.93 16.44 -18.92
C SER A 852 22.61 15.58 -20.00
N SER A 853 23.19 14.44 -19.63
CA SER A 853 23.98 13.57 -20.52
C SER A 853 23.15 12.39 -21.02
N ASP A 854 23.29 12.08 -22.31
CA ASP A 854 22.64 10.96 -23.00
C ASP A 854 23.31 9.59 -22.71
N ARG A 855 24.42 9.58 -21.97
CA ARG A 855 25.20 8.38 -21.63
C ARG A 855 25.81 8.43 -20.24
N GLY A 856 26.16 7.24 -19.74
CA GLY A 856 26.88 7.04 -18.49
C GLY A 856 28.39 6.93 -18.67
N TYR A 857 29.12 7.24 -17.61
CA TYR A 857 30.58 7.22 -17.56
C TYR A 857 31.07 6.22 -16.52
N TYR A 858 32.00 5.34 -16.89
CA TYR A 858 32.56 4.37 -15.95
C TYR A 858 33.41 5.05 -14.88
N LEU A 859 33.01 4.86 -13.62
CA LEU A 859 33.90 5.01 -12.47
C LEU A 859 34.71 3.73 -12.26
N GLN A 860 34.06 2.57 -12.45
CA GLN A 860 34.67 1.24 -12.40
C GLN A 860 34.19 0.40 -13.57
N TYR A 861 35.12 0.03 -14.46
CA TYR A 861 34.85 -0.95 -15.52
C TYR A 861 34.57 -2.35 -14.93
N PRO A 862 33.87 -3.24 -15.65
CA PRO A 862 33.55 -4.59 -15.17
C PRO A 862 34.74 -5.30 -14.53
N THR A 863 34.59 -5.73 -13.27
CA THR A 863 35.63 -6.38 -12.47
C THR A 863 35.04 -7.36 -11.46
N ASN A 864 35.78 -8.40 -11.08
CA ASN A 864 35.41 -9.31 -9.99
C ASN A 864 36.14 -9.00 -8.67
N LYS A 865 36.78 -7.83 -8.57
CA LYS A 865 37.55 -7.46 -7.38
C LYS A 865 36.61 -7.06 -6.24
N THR A 866 36.89 -7.55 -5.04
CA THR A 866 36.24 -7.17 -3.79
C THR A 866 37.14 -6.24 -2.95
N GLY A 867 36.56 -5.58 -1.95
CA GLY A 867 37.25 -4.63 -1.08
C GLY A 867 36.68 -3.21 -1.15
N THR A 868 37.43 -2.25 -0.61
CA THR A 868 37.05 -0.83 -0.60
C THR A 868 37.67 -0.10 -1.78
N PHE A 869 36.84 0.57 -2.58
CA PHE A 869 37.24 1.37 -3.73
C PHE A 869 36.81 2.82 -3.55
N THR A 870 37.60 3.74 -4.09
CA THR A 870 37.31 5.19 -4.05
C THR A 870 37.61 5.76 -5.43
N TYR A 871 36.61 6.39 -6.03
CA TYR A 871 36.65 6.92 -7.38
C TYR A 871 36.52 8.44 -7.37
N ASP A 872 37.43 9.11 -8.07
CA ASP A 872 37.34 10.54 -8.34
C ASP A 872 36.35 10.77 -9.48
N ILE A 873 35.24 11.44 -9.18
CA ILE A 873 34.16 11.65 -10.13
C ILE A 873 34.59 12.61 -11.24
N ASN A 874 35.32 13.68 -10.91
CA ASN A 874 35.77 14.66 -11.89
C ASN A 874 36.66 14.00 -12.94
N LYS A 875 37.51 13.06 -12.54
CA LYS A 875 38.38 12.32 -13.46
C LYS A 875 37.60 11.47 -14.47
N ALA A 876 36.45 10.91 -14.09
CA ALA A 876 35.59 10.17 -15.02
C ALA A 876 34.85 11.10 -15.99
N LEU A 877 34.52 12.32 -15.55
CA LEU A 877 33.72 13.28 -16.31
C LEU A 877 34.58 14.29 -17.12
N GLU A 878 35.89 14.39 -16.88
CA GLU A 878 36.76 15.43 -17.48
C GLU A 878 36.81 15.41 -19.01
N LYS A 879 36.51 14.25 -19.63
CA LYS A 879 36.47 14.08 -21.08
C LYS A 879 35.12 14.42 -21.69
N ALA A 880 34.09 14.56 -20.86
CA ALA A 880 32.71 14.72 -21.26
C ALA A 880 32.16 16.10 -20.96
N LEU A 881 32.62 16.71 -19.87
CA LEU A 881 32.17 18.01 -19.40
C LEU A 881 33.19 19.11 -19.73
N SER A 882 32.70 20.31 -20.01
CA SER A 882 33.53 21.50 -20.11
C SER A 882 34.17 21.85 -18.78
N LYS A 883 35.22 22.69 -18.81
CA LYS A 883 35.88 23.15 -17.59
C LYS A 883 34.92 23.91 -16.65
N GLU A 884 33.98 24.66 -17.21
CA GLU A 884 32.99 25.41 -16.45
C GLU A 884 32.00 24.49 -15.72
N GLU A 885 31.56 23.42 -16.38
CA GLU A 885 30.71 22.38 -15.78
C GLU A 885 31.42 21.59 -14.67
N LEU A 886 32.73 21.33 -14.81
CA LEU A 886 33.52 20.71 -13.74
C LEU A 886 33.74 21.64 -12.52
N GLU A 887 33.45 22.94 -12.67
CA GLU A 887 33.50 23.95 -11.60
C GLU A 887 32.09 24.34 -11.10
N SER A 888 31.04 23.60 -11.50
CA SER A 888 29.65 23.88 -11.14
C SER A 888 29.00 22.76 -10.32
N LYS A 889 27.73 22.99 -9.94
CA LYS A 889 26.85 21.98 -9.35
C LYS A 889 26.08 21.26 -10.45
N LEU A 890 26.12 19.94 -10.46
CA LEU A 890 25.39 19.08 -11.38
C LEU A 890 24.63 18.00 -10.63
N ASN A 891 23.53 17.54 -11.22
CA ASN A 891 22.80 16.38 -10.72
C ASN A 891 23.44 15.10 -11.25
N LEU A 892 23.95 14.29 -10.33
CA LEU A 892 24.64 13.04 -10.63
C LEU A 892 23.85 11.83 -10.12
N GLN A 893 23.83 10.77 -10.92
CA GLN A 893 23.25 9.49 -10.55
C GLN A 893 24.32 8.41 -10.66
N PHE A 894 24.29 7.41 -9.77
CA PHE A 894 25.26 6.31 -9.79
C PHE A 894 24.58 4.99 -10.07
N TRP A 895 25.19 4.16 -10.92
CA TRP A 895 24.64 2.86 -11.30
C TRP A 895 25.60 1.76 -10.91
N ILE A 896 25.11 0.78 -10.17
CA ILE A 896 25.87 -0.41 -9.77
C ILE A 896 25.28 -1.58 -10.51
N ILE A 897 26.09 -2.18 -11.37
CA ILE A 897 25.65 -3.23 -12.29
C ILE A 897 26.30 -4.54 -11.88
N SER A 898 25.48 -5.54 -11.60
CA SER A 898 25.86 -6.95 -11.62
C SER A 898 25.94 -7.41 -13.09
N ASN A 899 27.16 -7.61 -13.55
CA ASN A 899 27.47 -8.06 -14.90
C ASN A 899 27.66 -9.57 -14.86
N GLY A 900 26.89 -10.29 -15.66
CA GLY A 900 26.97 -11.74 -15.69
C GLY A 900 25.70 -12.38 -16.21
N GLU A 901 25.56 -13.66 -15.93
CA GLU A 901 24.35 -14.43 -16.22
C GLU A 901 23.20 -14.03 -15.28
N TYR A 902 21.97 -14.41 -15.66
CA TYR A 902 20.81 -14.32 -14.80
C TYR A 902 21.09 -14.92 -13.41
N GLY A 903 20.70 -14.21 -12.36
CA GLY A 903 20.92 -14.61 -10.97
C GLY A 903 22.30 -14.24 -10.40
N SER A 904 23.20 -13.62 -11.17
CA SER A 904 24.48 -13.16 -10.62
C SER A 904 24.30 -12.00 -9.64
N GLU A 905 24.99 -12.05 -8.50
CA GLU A 905 24.85 -11.10 -7.39
C GLU A 905 26.14 -10.30 -7.11
N VAL A 906 25.95 -9.08 -6.61
CA VAL A 906 27.01 -8.24 -6.03
C VAL A 906 26.58 -7.75 -4.64
N LYS A 907 27.34 -8.10 -3.60
CA LYS A 907 27.06 -7.72 -2.20
C LYS A 907 27.87 -6.51 -1.78
N ILE A 908 27.18 -5.49 -1.32
CA ILE A 908 27.71 -4.17 -1.01
C ILE A 908 27.57 -3.93 0.49
N ASP A 909 28.69 -3.80 1.20
CA ASP A 909 28.67 -3.40 2.62
C ASP A 909 28.25 -1.94 2.76
N TYR A 910 28.87 -1.01 2.02
CA TYR A 910 28.42 0.39 2.03
C TYR A 910 28.77 1.15 0.76
N LEU A 911 28.04 2.24 0.53
CA LEU A 911 28.35 3.29 -0.43
C LEU A 911 28.50 4.61 0.32
N ARG A 912 29.35 5.52 -0.17
CA ARG A 912 29.45 6.90 0.31
C ARG A 912 29.80 7.84 -0.82
N LEU A 913 29.07 8.95 -0.89
CA LEU A 913 29.50 10.13 -1.63
C LEU A 913 30.10 11.12 -0.64
N GLU A 914 31.29 11.64 -0.92
CA GLU A 914 31.95 12.64 -0.06
C GLU A 914 32.76 13.63 -0.88
N TYR A 915 32.95 14.85 -0.38
CA TYR A 915 33.89 15.78 -0.98
C TYR A 915 35.31 15.50 -0.50
N SER A 916 36.29 15.66 -1.40
CA SER A 916 37.69 15.55 -0.99
C SER A 916 38.00 16.59 0.09
N LYS A 917 38.50 16.12 1.23
CA LYS A 917 38.90 17.02 2.33
C LYS A 917 40.16 17.76 1.92
N ASN A 918 40.17 19.08 2.10
CA ASN A 918 41.40 19.84 1.85
C ASN A 918 42.41 19.61 2.99
N TRP A 919 43.70 19.91 2.74
CA TRP A 919 44.77 19.65 3.72
C TRP A 919 44.57 20.37 5.08
N MET A 920 43.93 21.54 5.11
CA MET A 920 43.57 22.27 6.35
C MET A 920 42.46 21.58 7.13
N GLU A 921 41.48 20.95 6.46
CA GLU A 921 40.43 20.17 7.15
C GLU A 921 41.01 18.90 7.78
N LEU A 922 41.95 18.24 7.11
CA LEU A 922 42.70 17.10 7.67
C LEU A 922 43.52 17.53 8.90
N ILE A 923 44.12 18.72 8.89
CA ILE A 923 44.83 19.29 10.05
C ILE A 923 43.86 19.64 11.18
N ALA A 924 42.70 20.22 10.89
CA ALA A 924 41.70 20.56 11.89
C ALA A 924 41.11 19.31 12.56
N ILE A 925 40.81 18.26 11.79
CA ILE A 925 40.38 16.96 12.32
C ILE A 925 41.49 16.34 13.16
N GLY A 926 42.74 16.36 12.68
CA GLY A 926 43.90 15.90 13.45
C GLY A 926 44.06 16.65 14.77
N ALA A 927 43.89 17.97 14.76
CA ALA A 927 43.94 18.80 15.97
C ALA A 927 42.79 18.48 16.94
N ILE A 928 41.57 18.23 16.45
CA ILE A 928 40.42 17.84 17.27
C ILE A 928 40.62 16.44 17.87
N VAL A 929 41.09 15.46 17.09
CA VAL A 929 41.38 14.11 17.60
C VAL A 929 42.49 14.17 18.66
N ILE A 930 43.54 14.97 18.43
CA ILE A 930 44.59 15.20 19.44
C ILE A 930 44.00 15.88 20.69
N LEU A 931 43.14 16.88 20.55
CA LEU A 931 42.47 17.53 21.69
C LEU A 931 41.54 16.59 22.44
N SER A 932 40.82 15.70 21.76
CA SER A 932 39.94 14.69 22.37
C SER A 932 40.74 13.60 23.08
N VAL A 933 41.84 13.12 22.49
CA VAL A 933 42.76 12.18 23.13
C VAL A 933 43.43 12.83 24.34
N VAL A 934 43.84 14.10 24.23
CA VAL A 934 44.37 14.87 25.36
C VAL A 934 43.30 15.07 26.43
N ALA A 935 42.05 15.35 26.09
CA ALA A 935 40.95 15.47 27.05
C ALA A 935 40.67 14.15 27.77
N ILE A 936 40.70 13.02 27.06
CA ILE A 936 40.57 11.67 27.63
C ILE A 936 41.77 11.35 28.55
N CYS A 937 43.00 11.64 28.12
CA CYS A 937 44.19 11.46 28.94
C CYS A 937 44.23 12.40 30.17
N VAL A 938 43.72 13.62 30.07
CA VAL A 938 43.60 14.58 31.18
C VAL A 938 42.48 14.17 32.15
N ASN A 939 41.42 13.51 31.67
CA ASN A 939 40.40 12.92 32.54
C ASN A 939 40.90 11.66 33.24
N LEU A 940 41.69 10.81 32.57
CA LEU A 940 42.31 9.62 33.17
C LEU A 940 43.39 9.95 34.21
N ASN A 941 44.04 11.12 34.12
CA ASN A 941 45.02 11.61 35.10
C ASN A 941 44.41 12.42 36.26
N LYS A 942 43.08 12.53 36.36
CA LYS A 942 42.42 13.18 37.51
C LYS A 942 42.10 12.23 38.67
N ASP A 943 42.25 10.93 38.47
CA ASP A 943 42.03 9.88 39.49
C ASP A 943 43.35 9.19 39.94
N SER A 944 44.49 9.89 39.85
CA SER A 944 45.78 9.44 40.43
C SER A 944 46.28 10.36 41.53
#